data_AF-A3DIC9-F1
#
_entry.id   AF-A3DIC9-F1
#
_cell.length_a   1.000
_cell.length_b   1.000
_cell.length_c   1.000
_cell.angle_alpha   90.00
_cell.angle_beta   90.00
_cell.angle_gamma   90.00
#
_symmetry.space_group_name_H-M   'P 1'
#
loop_
_entity.id
_entity.type
_entity.pdbx_description
1 polymer ?
#
loop_
_entity_poly.entity_id
_entity_poly.type
_entity_poly.pdbx_seq_one_letter_code
_entity_poly.pdbx_strand_id
1 'polypeptide(L)'
;MKEKIGKVLRQNKSIISVVVITAILFVYNTGMLFTGIWEGALYNVKAEEVPLKLEFFNNVKDDNVTLISPYFRVINNSSSDEIYLQHVKIRYYFTLDSSDSEETMNYEIYYAGKSNIDGTGAVEDIKPNTIVKIAKMDIPTDMADHYLEIGFDESCGTIGPDKKVEVMVSISKEKYKKFIQTNDYSYNDSAENYVSWEKVTLYLDGELISGIEPNMYASRETGAWYMFDEAVEGSTNEFKDYKGNHGNAVLYSANGVVPGLNGNSVSLDGVDDYVALPDGIAGTFYNFTIAFWVRLDTIGEQPIFDFFDSGSNNKYMRLTAESDGKIKFAMTQSGYYGEKTITSGSALTEGVWKHVAVTLSGDTGTLYINGENVGENNTLSLRPLTFLGETSKGYIGKSHQTDSSEDPYYNSYLHGMIDDFRIFDRALSADEIKTLASVATRVNDSDPGIHYSSGWSHSQERDKGDYLNDVHELDSPDGENCFEYTFTGTGVNVIAPQCSDNGDAEIYIDGKLMKSVAMSVYSGYNSQAVVYSKLGLSLGTHTIKVVFKNGIGIIDALDIMTGEIVSPSPTPTPSPTPSPTPTPSPTPSPTPTPTPTPSSTPTSTPTPEPSPTSTPTPEPSPTSTPTPEPEPEPTSTPTPELSPSSTPVPTPTPTPTPAPNPAPEPVPISTPVPEPILIPTPTPTMTPMPTPTPTLEVKSDPYLSDLVVTGAKLKPAFVPDILNYEAVAEEDVRFVCIVAYARDDGAEITLNGVPVKSGSISHAVELKEGKNELIVKVVAEDGITSRTYRISVLLEALQLPTPTPDKSGNPFFSSLEDLLKENEVSPDGTKGGIFDDVPRGYWAEEYIQKLYEKGIISGIDEKTFMPGRPITRAEFTQIIVNSLKIPYREAGLHFNDVTEKDWYYKSVSSAAAFGIVVGRPDGSFAPNEFITRQDMAVVIAKFLEKKHDGNLEGMGKGLVFADSGNISEYARDSVAAVVSQGLMVGKPGNMFDPKGLTTRAEAVTVICKLMKY
;
A
#
# COMPACT_ATOMS: atom_id res chain seq x y z
N MET A 1 -21.11 -40.40 54.34
CA MET A 1 -21.41 -40.19 52.90
C MET A 1 -20.43 -39.20 52.25
N LYS A 2 -20.36 -37.93 52.70
CA LYS A 2 -19.41 -36.90 52.19
C LYS A 2 -17.97 -37.41 51.97
N GLU A 3 -17.43 -38.21 52.88
CA GLU A 3 -16.06 -38.72 52.81
C GLU A 3 -15.81 -39.77 51.69
N LYS A 4 -16.82 -40.58 51.31
CA LYS A 4 -16.73 -41.43 50.11
C LYS A 4 -16.77 -40.58 48.83
N ILE A 5 -17.61 -39.55 48.79
CA ILE A 5 -17.70 -38.60 47.67
C ILE A 5 -16.35 -37.88 47.49
N GLY A 6 -15.75 -37.39 48.59
CA GLY A 6 -14.41 -36.78 48.60
C GLY A 6 -13.23 -37.71 48.31
N LYS A 7 -13.47 -39.00 48.03
CA LYS A 7 -12.48 -39.95 47.50
C LYS A 7 -12.70 -40.24 46.01
N VAL A 8 -13.96 -40.37 45.58
CA VAL A 8 -14.34 -40.50 44.15
C VAL A 8 -13.95 -39.24 43.36
N LEU A 9 -14.24 -38.05 43.88
CA LEU A 9 -13.91 -36.76 43.24
C LEU A 9 -12.40 -36.48 43.10
N ARG A 10 -11.52 -37.32 43.65
CA ARG A 10 -10.06 -37.20 43.53
C ARG A 10 -9.43 -38.20 42.55
N GLN A 11 -10.21 -39.01 41.84
CA GLN A 11 -9.68 -40.00 40.89
C GLN A 11 -10.30 -39.98 39.49
N ASN A 12 -11.31 -39.15 39.19
CA ASN A 12 -11.83 -38.98 37.83
C ASN A 12 -12.32 -37.56 37.56
N LYS A 13 -11.64 -36.82 36.67
CA LYS A 13 -11.99 -35.44 36.26
C LYS A 13 -13.04 -35.35 35.13
N SER A 14 -13.53 -36.49 34.63
CA SER A 14 -14.32 -36.59 33.38
C SER A 14 -15.85 -36.44 33.55
N ILE A 15 -16.37 -36.32 34.77
CA ILE A 15 -17.83 -36.31 35.04
C ILE A 15 -18.30 -34.95 35.60
N ILE A 16 -18.02 -33.88 34.85
CA ILE A 16 -18.62 -32.54 35.05
C ILE A 16 -19.52 -32.22 33.86
N SER A 17 -18.99 -32.29 32.64
CA SER A 17 -19.70 -31.95 31.40
C SER A 17 -21.01 -32.71 31.22
N VAL A 18 -21.05 -34.01 31.57
CA VAL A 18 -22.26 -34.85 31.44
C VAL A 18 -23.42 -34.33 32.32
N VAL A 19 -23.13 -33.83 33.53
CA VAL A 19 -24.17 -33.32 34.45
C VAL A 19 -24.73 -31.99 33.95
N VAL A 20 -23.86 -31.10 33.45
CA VAL A 20 -24.24 -29.80 32.90
C VAL A 20 -25.06 -29.96 31.61
N ILE A 21 -24.60 -30.81 30.68
CA ILE A 21 -25.32 -31.10 29.42
C ILE A 21 -26.70 -31.72 29.70
N THR A 22 -26.80 -32.63 30.69
CA THR A 22 -28.10 -33.22 31.07
C THR A 22 -29.06 -32.18 31.65
N ALA A 23 -28.56 -31.19 32.39
CA ALA A 23 -29.39 -30.11 32.92
C ALA A 23 -29.91 -29.18 31.79
N ILE A 24 -29.05 -28.79 30.85
CA ILE A 24 -29.41 -27.93 29.71
C ILE A 24 -30.47 -28.61 28.83
N LEU A 25 -30.30 -29.90 28.53
CA LEU A 25 -31.27 -30.69 27.75
C LEU A 25 -32.63 -30.89 28.45
N PHE A 26 -32.69 -30.75 29.78
CA PHE A 26 -33.94 -30.83 30.54
C PHE A 26 -34.72 -29.50 30.50
N VAL A 27 -34.02 -28.37 30.61
CA VAL A 27 -34.62 -27.02 30.50
C VAL A 27 -35.25 -26.81 29.12
N TYR A 28 -34.54 -27.18 28.05
CA TYR A 28 -35.01 -26.98 26.67
C TYR A 28 -36.27 -27.81 26.31
N ASN A 29 -36.58 -28.87 27.06
CA ASN A 29 -37.68 -29.81 26.76
C ASN A 29 -38.98 -29.55 27.54
N THR A 30 -38.99 -28.61 28.49
CA THR A 30 -40.13 -28.44 29.44
C THR A 30 -40.83 -27.08 29.37
N GLY A 31 -40.35 -26.15 28.54
CA GLY A 31 -41.09 -24.92 28.19
C GLY A 31 -41.46 -24.02 29.38
N MET A 32 -40.67 -24.06 30.47
CA MET A 32 -41.03 -23.43 31.74
C MET A 32 -40.41 -22.03 31.87
N LEU A 33 -41.24 -20.99 31.70
CA LEU A 33 -40.86 -19.60 31.98
C LEU A 33 -40.51 -19.44 33.47
N PHE A 34 -39.31 -18.92 33.75
CA PHE A 34 -38.91 -18.49 35.09
C PHE A 34 -38.51 -17.01 35.06
N THR A 35 -39.29 -16.19 35.75
CA THR A 35 -39.04 -14.75 35.89
C THR A 35 -38.16 -14.47 37.11
N GLY A 36 -36.97 -13.91 36.88
CA GLY A 36 -36.21 -13.16 37.88
C GLY A 36 -34.99 -13.84 38.51
N ILE A 37 -34.01 -12.99 38.85
CA ILE A 37 -32.82 -13.25 39.68
C ILE A 37 -31.80 -14.24 39.09
N TRP A 38 -30.96 -13.76 38.16
CA TRP A 38 -29.55 -14.21 37.99
C TRP A 38 -28.65 -13.08 37.42
N GLU A 39 -28.81 -11.87 37.95
CA GLU A 39 -27.84 -10.78 37.74
C GLU A 39 -26.52 -11.10 38.47
N GLY A 40 -25.38 -10.72 37.89
CA GLY A 40 -24.08 -10.72 38.59
C GLY A 40 -23.17 -11.95 38.42
N ALA A 41 -23.29 -12.73 37.33
CA ALA A 41 -22.42 -13.90 37.10
C ALA A 41 -22.05 -14.24 35.65
N LEU A 42 -22.52 -13.49 34.64
CA LEU A 42 -22.17 -13.69 33.23
C LEU A 42 -21.78 -12.39 32.49
N TYR A 43 -21.33 -11.38 33.23
CA TYR A 43 -20.53 -10.28 32.70
C TYR A 43 -19.26 -10.12 33.53
N ASN A 44 -18.25 -10.87 33.11
CA ASN A 44 -16.84 -10.54 33.28
C ASN A 44 -16.18 -10.88 31.93
N VAL A 45 -16.53 -10.09 30.91
CA VAL A 45 -15.56 -9.82 29.85
C VAL A 45 -14.35 -9.25 30.58
N LYS A 46 -13.20 -9.93 30.51
CA LYS A 46 -11.97 -9.34 31.05
C LYS A 46 -11.75 -8.04 30.27
N ALA A 47 -11.73 -6.91 30.97
CA ALA A 47 -11.10 -5.72 30.41
C ALA A 47 -9.67 -6.09 30.04
N GLU A 48 -9.25 -5.73 28.83
CA GLU A 48 -7.93 -6.11 28.32
C GLU A 48 -6.85 -5.51 29.24
N GLU A 49 -6.01 -6.36 29.82
CA GLU A 49 -5.10 -5.95 30.91
C GLU A 49 -4.00 -5.06 30.33
N VAL A 50 -4.17 -3.73 30.47
CA VAL A 50 -3.20 -2.74 29.97
C VAL A 50 -1.80 -3.10 30.50
N PRO A 51 -0.83 -3.43 29.60
CA PRO A 51 0.35 -4.20 29.98
C PRO A 51 1.33 -3.43 30.85
N LEU A 52 1.29 -2.09 30.76
CA LEU A 52 2.04 -1.19 31.62
C LEU A 52 1.10 -0.22 32.34
N LYS A 53 1.42 0.08 33.60
CA LYS A 53 0.80 1.18 34.36
C LYS A 53 1.81 2.29 34.57
N LEU A 54 1.44 3.52 34.21
CA LEU A 54 2.16 4.73 34.60
C LEU A 54 1.66 5.24 35.96
N GLU A 55 2.61 5.56 36.84
CA GLU A 55 2.41 6.35 38.06
C GLU A 55 3.40 7.53 38.08
N PHE A 56 3.00 8.64 38.68
CA PHE A 56 3.65 9.93 38.55
C PHE A 56 3.46 10.81 39.80
N PHE A 57 4.40 11.71 40.07
CA PHE A 57 4.19 12.93 40.87
C PHE A 57 5.27 14.00 40.62
N ASN A 58 4.98 15.27 40.92
CA ASN A 58 5.98 16.34 40.97
C ASN A 58 6.71 16.32 42.32
N ASN A 59 8.04 16.15 42.31
CA ASN A 59 8.88 16.23 43.51
C ASN A 59 9.10 17.68 44.00
N VAL A 60 8.86 18.67 43.12
CA VAL A 60 8.86 20.10 43.48
C VAL A 60 7.48 20.68 43.14
N LYS A 61 6.78 21.20 44.16
CA LYS A 61 5.37 21.65 44.10
C LYS A 61 5.17 23.14 44.35
N ASP A 62 6.25 23.90 44.49
CA ASP A 62 6.17 25.35 44.38
C ASP A 62 5.77 25.69 42.94
N ASP A 63 4.81 26.58 42.76
CA ASP A 63 4.37 27.02 41.43
C ASP A 63 5.51 27.70 40.65
N ASN A 64 6.31 28.53 41.33
CA ASN A 64 7.19 29.52 40.70
C ASN A 64 8.68 29.12 40.83
N VAL A 65 9.10 28.08 40.11
CA VAL A 65 10.36 27.33 40.34
C VAL A 65 11.44 27.57 39.28
N THR A 66 12.72 27.33 39.59
CA THR A 66 13.82 27.31 38.60
C THR A 66 14.06 25.92 38.00
N LEU A 67 13.29 24.92 38.43
CA LEU A 67 13.51 23.51 38.15
C LEU A 67 12.18 22.74 38.30
N ILE A 68 11.61 22.27 37.20
CA ILE A 68 10.51 21.28 37.26
C ILE A 68 11.16 19.91 37.51
N SER A 69 10.61 19.12 38.42
CA SER A 69 11.17 17.80 38.81
C SER A 69 10.10 16.70 38.77
N PRO A 70 9.77 16.18 37.58
CA PRO A 70 8.75 15.17 37.41
C PRO A 70 9.32 13.76 37.64
N TYR A 71 8.70 12.98 38.54
CA TYR A 71 9.14 11.63 38.91
C TYR A 71 8.13 10.61 38.40
N PHE A 72 8.61 9.61 37.66
CA PHE A 72 7.79 8.60 36.98
C PHE A 72 8.10 7.19 37.47
N ARG A 73 7.09 6.34 37.48
CA ARG A 73 7.20 4.90 37.69
C ARG A 73 6.39 4.18 36.63
N VAL A 74 7.03 3.30 35.88
CA VAL A 74 6.37 2.38 34.96
C VAL A 74 6.37 1.00 35.61
N ILE A 75 5.19 0.42 35.80
CA ILE A 75 4.99 -0.91 36.37
C ILE A 75 4.58 -1.86 35.24
N ASN A 76 5.22 -3.03 35.12
CA ASN A 76 4.72 -4.11 34.29
C ASN A 76 3.55 -4.78 35.00
N ASN A 77 2.35 -4.55 34.47
CA ASN A 77 1.07 -5.04 34.97
C ASN A 77 0.66 -6.39 34.35
N SER A 78 1.38 -6.86 33.32
CA SER A 78 1.08 -8.12 32.66
C SER A 78 1.33 -9.31 33.60
N SER A 79 0.55 -10.37 33.42
CA SER A 79 0.62 -11.57 34.26
C SER A 79 1.74 -12.55 33.85
N SER A 80 2.45 -12.32 32.73
CA SER A 80 3.52 -13.21 32.26
C SER A 80 4.56 -12.62 31.28
N ASP A 81 4.32 -11.47 30.66
CA ASP A 81 5.22 -10.94 29.61
C ASP A 81 6.38 -10.12 30.19
N GLU A 82 7.56 -10.24 29.58
CA GLU A 82 8.62 -9.25 29.76
C GLU A 82 8.50 -8.14 28.70
N ILE A 83 8.62 -6.88 29.13
CA ILE A 83 8.41 -5.72 28.26
C ILE A 83 9.75 -4.98 28.09
N TYR A 84 10.14 -4.75 26.83
CA TYR A 84 11.40 -4.10 26.48
C TYR A 84 11.31 -2.59 26.70
N LEU A 85 12.15 -2.06 27.60
CA LEU A 85 12.14 -0.64 27.95
C LEU A 85 12.48 0.25 26.76
N GLN A 86 13.26 -0.24 25.81
CA GLN A 86 13.66 0.51 24.61
C GLN A 86 12.46 0.97 23.74
N HIS A 87 11.28 0.35 23.92
CA HIS A 87 10.03 0.71 23.25
C HIS A 87 9.08 1.49 24.16
N VAL A 88 9.44 1.72 25.44
CA VAL A 88 8.64 2.49 26.40
C VAL A 88 9.05 3.95 26.32
N LYS A 89 8.07 4.84 26.12
CA LYS A 89 8.27 6.29 26.27
C LYS A 89 7.27 6.90 27.24
N ILE A 90 7.69 7.97 27.90
CA ILE A 90 6.86 8.75 28.83
C ILE A 90 6.93 10.21 28.43
N ARG A 91 5.79 10.91 28.28
CA ARG A 91 5.78 12.37 28.06
C ARG A 91 5.16 13.14 29.23
N TYR A 92 5.78 14.27 29.55
CA TYR A 92 5.26 15.32 30.43
C TYR A 92 5.22 16.63 29.63
N TYR A 93 4.02 17.18 29.46
CA TYR A 93 3.70 18.36 28.68
C TYR A 93 3.69 19.60 29.58
N PHE A 94 4.33 20.67 29.11
CA PHE A 94 4.60 21.86 29.89
C PHE A 94 4.70 23.10 28.98
N THR A 95 4.78 24.27 29.59
CA THR A 95 4.90 25.56 28.90
C THR A 95 6.28 26.18 29.09
N LEU A 96 6.80 26.88 28.07
CA LEU A 96 8.14 27.47 28.15
C LEU A 96 8.20 28.76 29.02
N ASP A 97 7.08 29.31 29.48
CA ASP A 97 6.90 30.62 30.16
C ASP A 97 7.84 31.75 29.69
N SER A 98 8.12 31.79 28.38
CA SER A 98 9.14 32.67 27.83
C SER A 98 8.63 33.38 26.59
N SER A 99 8.94 34.67 26.48
CA SER A 99 8.73 35.44 25.25
C SER A 99 9.85 35.22 24.22
N ASP A 100 10.74 34.25 24.47
CA ASP A 100 11.91 33.92 23.65
C ASP A 100 11.73 32.51 23.10
N SER A 101 11.42 32.39 21.81
CA SER A 101 11.04 31.13 21.17
C SER A 101 12.21 30.17 20.94
N GLU A 102 13.44 30.61 21.23
CA GLU A 102 14.69 29.86 21.02
C GLU A 102 15.38 29.55 22.39
N GLU A 103 14.65 29.58 23.51
CA GLU A 103 15.24 29.39 24.84
C GLU A 103 15.77 27.97 25.07
N THR A 104 17.09 27.85 25.23
CA THR A 104 17.78 26.60 25.56
C THR A 104 17.28 26.00 26.89
N MET A 105 16.81 24.76 26.82
CA MET A 105 16.44 23.93 27.96
C MET A 105 17.53 22.90 28.29
N ASN A 106 17.75 22.66 29.58
CA ASN A 106 18.69 21.68 30.11
C ASN A 106 17.94 20.66 30.96
N TYR A 107 18.42 19.41 31.03
CA TYR A 107 17.85 18.38 31.90
C TYR A 107 18.92 17.69 32.75
N GLU A 108 18.50 17.11 33.88
CA GLU A 108 19.33 16.24 34.70
C GLU A 108 18.53 15.00 35.13
N ILE A 109 19.03 13.81 34.81
CA ILE A 109 18.47 12.56 35.34
C ILE A 109 19.12 12.33 36.70
N TYR A 110 18.38 12.42 37.80
CA TYR A 110 18.91 12.12 39.13
C TYR A 110 19.13 10.61 39.31
N TYR A 111 18.13 9.82 38.93
CA TYR A 111 18.09 8.38 39.11
C TYR A 111 17.22 7.74 38.01
N ALA A 112 17.64 6.59 37.49
CA ALA A 112 16.76 5.69 36.74
C ALA A 112 17.16 4.25 37.07
N GLY A 113 16.21 3.41 37.48
CA GLY A 113 16.53 2.07 37.95
C GLY A 113 15.39 1.06 37.82
N LYS A 114 15.74 -0.20 37.48
CA LYS A 114 14.83 -1.35 37.49
C LYS A 114 14.85 -2.04 38.85
N SER A 115 13.69 -2.46 39.34
CA SER A 115 13.56 -3.24 40.60
C SER A 115 12.23 -4.02 40.68
N ASN A 116 12.08 -4.86 41.71
CA ASN A 116 10.77 -5.39 42.09
C ASN A 116 9.83 -4.26 42.53
N ILE A 117 8.52 -4.39 42.33
CA ILE A 117 7.52 -3.39 42.81
C ILE A 117 7.70 -3.10 44.31
N ASP A 118 7.93 -4.13 45.12
CA ASP A 118 8.12 -4.05 46.57
C ASP A 118 9.48 -3.46 47.03
N GLY A 119 10.37 -3.14 46.08
CA GLY A 119 11.71 -2.62 46.36
C GLY A 119 12.71 -3.65 46.88
N THR A 120 12.41 -4.94 46.84
CA THR A 120 13.36 -6.00 47.21
C THR A 120 14.28 -6.40 46.04
N GLY A 121 15.40 -7.05 46.37
CA GLY A 121 16.41 -7.47 45.40
C GLY A 121 17.52 -6.43 45.17
N ALA A 122 18.26 -6.59 44.08
CA ALA A 122 19.22 -5.59 43.62
C ALA A 122 18.51 -4.61 42.66
N VAL A 123 18.79 -3.32 42.80
CA VAL A 123 18.43 -2.31 41.79
C VAL A 123 19.45 -2.39 40.66
N GLU A 124 18.96 -2.44 39.43
CA GLU A 124 19.80 -2.31 38.24
C GLU A 124 19.76 -0.85 37.77
N ASP A 125 20.92 -0.17 37.79
CA ASP A 125 21.06 1.22 37.37
C ASP A 125 21.01 1.32 35.84
N ILE A 126 20.00 2.02 35.32
CA ILE A 126 19.79 2.28 33.89
C ILE A 126 19.95 3.76 33.54
N LYS A 127 20.37 4.61 34.48
CA LYS A 127 20.58 6.06 34.26
C LYS A 127 21.53 6.39 33.11
N PRO A 128 22.64 5.66 32.85
CA PRO A 128 23.52 5.96 31.71
C PRO A 128 22.84 5.78 30.34
N ASN A 129 21.76 5.00 30.31
CA ASN A 129 21.09 4.45 29.12
C ASN A 129 19.63 4.94 28.98
N THR A 130 19.22 5.85 29.87
CA THR A 130 17.90 6.49 29.86
C THR A 130 17.99 7.75 28.99
N ILE A 131 17.20 7.77 27.92
CA ILE A 131 17.20 8.86 26.93
C ILE A 131 16.22 9.94 27.39
N VAL A 132 16.65 11.20 27.35
CA VAL A 132 15.77 12.34 27.62
C VAL A 132 15.86 13.35 26.48
N LYS A 133 14.70 13.76 25.98
CA LYS A 133 14.49 14.75 24.92
C LYS A 133 13.54 15.81 25.45
N ILE A 134 13.79 17.07 25.11
CA ILE A 134 12.81 18.16 25.25
C ILE A 134 12.49 18.61 23.83
N ALA A 135 11.21 18.76 23.52
CA ALA A 135 10.72 19.07 22.17
C ALA A 135 9.55 20.04 22.22
N LYS A 136 9.39 20.82 21.16
CA LYS A 136 8.20 21.64 20.94
C LYS A 136 7.05 20.78 20.41
N MET A 137 5.81 21.16 20.70
CA MET A 137 4.63 20.55 20.11
C MET A 137 4.34 21.14 18.73
N ASP A 138 3.95 20.30 17.77
CA ASP A 138 3.55 20.72 16.42
C ASP A 138 2.21 21.48 16.44
N ILE A 139 1.31 21.10 17.35
CA ILE A 139 0.06 21.80 17.67
C ILE A 139 0.10 22.17 19.16
N PRO A 140 0.61 23.36 19.53
CA PRO A 140 0.65 23.82 20.92
C PRO A 140 -0.74 24.24 21.43
N THR A 141 -0.87 24.32 22.75
CA THR A 141 -2.09 24.68 23.50
C THR A 141 -1.75 25.65 24.62
N ASP A 142 -2.76 26.34 25.18
CA ASP A 142 -2.58 27.29 26.30
C ASP A 142 -1.94 26.68 27.56
N MET A 143 -1.93 25.34 27.70
CA MET A 143 -1.30 24.62 28.82
C MET A 143 -0.10 23.75 28.42
N ALA A 144 0.28 23.73 27.14
CA ALA A 144 1.43 22.96 26.68
C ALA A 144 1.91 23.45 25.31
N ASP A 145 3.14 23.97 25.25
CA ASP A 145 3.84 24.25 23.98
C ASP A 145 5.07 23.34 23.79
N HIS A 146 5.52 22.64 24.84
CA HIS A 146 6.61 21.69 24.82
C HIS A 146 6.26 20.40 25.56
N TYR A 147 7.04 19.33 25.29
CA TYR A 147 7.04 18.12 26.08
C TYR A 147 8.46 17.63 26.39
N LEU A 148 8.58 17.05 27.58
CA LEU A 148 9.70 16.25 28.03
C LEU A 148 9.38 14.79 27.67
N GLU A 149 10.13 14.20 26.74
CA GLU A 149 10.04 12.77 26.39
C GLU A 149 11.19 12.01 27.06
N ILE A 150 10.84 11.02 27.87
CA ILE A 150 11.76 10.03 28.44
C ILE A 150 11.60 8.75 27.65
N GLY A 151 12.70 8.16 27.21
CA GLY A 151 12.77 6.81 26.67
C GLY A 151 14.00 6.09 27.22
N PHE A 152 14.32 4.94 26.64
CA PHE A 152 15.43 4.09 27.06
C PHE A 152 16.13 3.53 25.83
N ASP A 153 17.43 3.26 25.89
CA ASP A 153 18.11 2.48 24.85
C ASP A 153 18.01 0.96 25.07
N GLU A 154 18.41 0.18 24.06
CA GLU A 154 18.34 -1.30 24.07
C GLU A 154 19.05 -1.95 25.27
N SER A 155 20.10 -1.30 25.80
CA SER A 155 20.87 -1.81 26.92
C SER A 155 20.21 -1.57 28.29
N CYS A 156 19.07 -0.88 28.34
CA CYS A 156 18.14 -0.95 29.48
C CYS A 156 17.43 -2.30 29.58
N GLY A 157 17.32 -3.07 28.49
CA GLY A 157 16.71 -4.40 28.47
C GLY A 157 15.22 -4.42 28.86
N THR A 158 14.78 -5.49 29.52
CA THR A 158 13.38 -5.72 29.88
C THR A 158 13.02 -5.33 31.32
N ILE A 159 11.74 -5.07 31.54
CA ILE A 159 11.06 -5.26 32.83
C ILE A 159 10.13 -6.48 32.75
N GLY A 160 10.40 -7.51 33.55
CA GLY A 160 9.50 -8.66 33.69
C GLY A 160 8.22 -8.35 34.49
N PRO A 161 7.32 -9.33 34.65
CA PRO A 161 6.14 -9.22 35.51
C PRO A 161 6.50 -8.86 36.96
N ASP A 162 5.63 -8.11 37.63
CA ASP A 162 5.83 -7.58 38.99
C ASP A 162 7.12 -6.75 39.18
N LYS A 163 7.67 -6.20 38.08
CA LYS A 163 8.79 -5.25 38.09
C LYS A 163 8.34 -3.82 37.80
N LYS A 164 9.18 -2.88 38.20
CA LYS A 164 9.05 -1.45 37.89
C LYS A 164 10.36 -0.86 37.37
N VAL A 165 10.23 0.15 36.52
CA VAL A 165 11.21 1.22 36.37
C VAL A 165 10.75 2.42 37.17
N GLU A 166 11.68 3.09 37.84
CA GLU A 166 11.49 4.42 38.39
C GLU A 166 12.50 5.37 37.75
N VAL A 167 12.04 6.50 37.19
CA VAL A 167 12.87 7.57 36.63
C VAL A 167 12.60 8.88 37.36
N MET A 168 13.67 9.53 37.81
CA MET A 168 13.65 10.82 38.49
C MET A 168 14.49 11.78 37.66
N VAL A 169 13.84 12.73 37.01
CA VAL A 169 14.47 13.73 36.13
C VAL A 169 14.11 15.13 36.60
N SER A 170 14.84 16.13 36.10
CA SER A 170 14.47 17.53 36.20
C SER A 170 14.79 18.28 34.92
N ILE A 171 14.11 19.42 34.72
CA ILE A 171 14.31 20.32 33.58
C ILE A 171 14.47 21.76 34.06
N SER A 172 15.40 22.50 33.44
CA SER A 172 15.75 23.88 33.78
C SER A 172 16.00 24.74 32.54
N LYS A 173 15.50 25.98 32.57
CA LYS A 173 15.83 27.00 31.57
C LYS A 173 17.26 27.49 31.76
N GLU A 174 17.91 27.94 30.68
CA GLU A 174 19.25 28.50 30.75
C GLU A 174 19.37 29.59 31.84
N LYS A 175 20.52 29.63 32.53
CA LYS A 175 20.77 30.59 33.64
C LYS A 175 19.79 30.48 34.83
N TYR A 176 19.03 29.38 34.92
CA TYR A 176 17.99 29.16 35.94
C TYR A 176 16.89 30.23 35.91
N LYS A 177 16.40 30.60 34.71
CA LYS A 177 15.10 31.27 34.60
C LYS A 177 14.00 30.39 35.19
N LYS A 178 12.86 31.01 35.52
CA LYS A 178 11.75 30.35 36.21
C LYS A 178 10.71 29.76 35.27
N PHE A 179 10.03 28.74 35.77
CA PHE A 179 8.75 28.24 35.27
C PHE A 179 7.60 28.72 36.16
N ILE A 180 6.39 28.62 35.61
CA ILE A 180 5.14 28.57 36.36
C ILE A 180 4.59 27.15 36.13
N GLN A 181 4.31 26.39 37.19
CA GLN A 181 3.85 24.99 37.05
C GLN A 181 2.32 24.88 36.94
N THR A 182 1.55 25.86 37.45
CA THR A 182 0.08 25.79 37.44
C THR A 182 -0.58 25.94 36.06
N ASN A 183 0.18 26.31 35.03
CA ASN A 183 -0.20 26.31 33.61
C ASN A 183 0.40 25.14 32.81
N ASP A 184 1.18 24.24 33.41
CA ASP A 184 1.67 23.03 32.73
C ASP A 184 0.58 21.94 32.73
N TYR A 185 0.22 21.44 31.54
CA TYR A 185 -0.81 20.41 31.38
C TYR A 185 -0.57 19.18 32.27
N SER A 186 0.67 18.69 32.35
CA SER A 186 1.01 17.48 33.13
C SER A 186 1.18 17.69 34.64
N TYR A 187 1.17 18.93 35.14
CA TYR A 187 1.47 19.22 36.54
C TYR A 187 0.48 18.57 37.54
N ASN A 188 1.00 18.11 38.68
CA ASN A 188 0.22 17.54 39.78
C ASN A 188 0.75 18.03 41.14
N ASP A 189 0.08 19.03 41.72
CA ASP A 189 0.34 19.55 43.07
C ASP A 189 -0.13 18.58 44.18
N SER A 190 -1.24 17.88 43.93
CA SER A 190 -1.95 17.06 44.91
C SER A 190 -1.21 15.80 45.37
N ALA A 191 -0.36 15.20 44.53
CA ALA A 191 0.23 13.89 44.75
C ALA A 191 1.48 13.93 45.64
N GLU A 192 1.42 13.39 46.87
CA GLU A 192 2.60 13.26 47.77
C GLU A 192 3.48 12.03 47.48
N ASN A 193 3.07 11.20 46.53
CA ASN A 193 3.83 10.06 46.02
C ASN A 193 3.27 9.66 44.66
N TYR A 194 3.87 8.65 44.04
CA TYR A 194 3.40 8.06 42.78
C TYR A 194 1.91 7.71 42.80
N VAL A 195 1.14 8.33 41.90
CA VAL A 195 -0.27 8.03 41.61
C VAL A 195 -0.48 7.91 40.09
N SER A 196 -1.51 7.23 39.62
CA SER A 196 -1.89 7.33 38.20
C SER A 196 -2.42 8.73 37.89
N TRP A 197 -1.99 9.31 36.78
CA TRP A 197 -2.30 10.67 36.37
C TRP A 197 -2.41 10.72 34.85
N GLU A 198 -3.62 10.92 34.33
CA GLU A 198 -3.92 10.83 32.89
C GLU A 198 -3.22 11.90 32.03
N LYS A 199 -2.77 13.00 32.66
CA LYS A 199 -2.10 14.09 31.96
C LYS A 199 -0.61 13.89 31.74
N VAL A 200 -0.04 12.77 32.17
CA VAL A 200 1.24 12.27 31.65
C VAL A 200 0.96 11.03 30.81
N THR A 201 1.60 10.94 29.65
CA THR A 201 1.31 9.88 28.68
C THR A 201 2.39 8.81 28.65
N LEU A 202 1.96 7.57 28.46
CA LEU A 202 2.79 6.39 28.30
C LEU A 202 2.60 5.82 26.90
N TYR A 203 3.72 5.57 26.23
CA TYR A 203 3.76 4.88 24.94
C TYR A 203 4.50 3.56 25.08
N LEU A 204 4.06 2.57 24.31
CA LEU A 204 4.73 1.28 24.15
C LEU A 204 4.68 0.89 22.67
N ASP A 205 5.85 0.67 22.06
CA ASP A 205 6.12 0.34 20.64
C ASP A 205 5.68 1.40 19.62
N GLY A 206 4.50 1.96 19.86
CA GLY A 206 3.43 2.26 18.90
C GLY A 206 2.28 3.04 19.52
N GLU A 207 1.66 2.50 20.57
CA GLU A 207 0.38 3.00 21.05
C GLU A 207 0.54 3.99 22.21
N LEU A 208 -0.28 5.06 22.23
CA LEU A 208 -0.64 5.76 23.46
C LEU A 208 -1.44 4.78 24.34
N ILE A 209 -0.75 4.06 25.23
CA ILE A 209 -1.35 3.02 26.07
C ILE A 209 -1.87 3.55 27.41
N SER A 210 -1.49 4.77 27.81
CA SER A 210 -2.03 5.41 29.01
C SER A 210 -1.91 6.92 28.93
N GLY A 211 -2.92 7.63 29.44
CA GLY A 211 -3.00 9.09 29.44
C GLY A 211 -3.60 9.70 28.17
N ILE A 212 -3.61 11.04 28.12
CA ILE A 212 -4.24 11.86 27.09
C ILE A 212 -3.22 12.90 26.58
N GLU A 213 -3.05 13.07 25.26
CA GLU A 213 -2.24 14.16 24.70
C GLU A 213 -3.03 15.49 24.70
N PRO A 214 -2.38 16.67 24.94
CA PRO A 214 -3.10 17.95 25.02
C PRO A 214 -3.87 18.35 23.76
N ASN A 215 -3.50 17.80 22.59
CA ASN A 215 -4.03 18.10 21.27
C ASN A 215 -4.90 16.97 20.67
N MET A 216 -5.31 15.97 21.46
CA MET A 216 -6.04 14.77 20.98
C MET A 216 -7.34 15.08 20.19
N TYR A 217 -7.95 16.25 20.43
CA TYR A 217 -9.16 16.72 19.75
C TYR A 217 -8.90 17.77 18.66
N ALA A 218 -7.69 17.80 18.08
CA ALA A 218 -7.33 18.70 16.97
C ALA A 218 -7.43 18.07 15.57
N SER A 219 -7.63 16.75 15.47
CA SER A 219 -7.60 16.04 14.18
C SER A 219 -8.95 16.10 13.44
N ARG A 220 -8.92 16.60 12.20
CA ARG A 220 -10.03 16.51 11.24
C ARG A 220 -9.76 15.43 10.19
N GLU A 221 -10.73 15.20 9.32
CA GLU A 221 -10.48 14.62 8.00
C GLU A 221 -9.72 15.63 7.12
N THR A 222 -8.95 15.14 6.14
CA THR A 222 -8.19 15.97 5.20
C THR A 222 -8.70 15.76 3.76
N GLY A 223 -8.23 16.59 2.83
CA GLY A 223 -8.70 16.60 1.45
C GLY A 223 -10.11 17.20 1.30
N ALA A 224 -10.74 16.96 0.15
CA ALA A 224 -11.99 17.59 -0.28
C ALA A 224 -13.00 16.59 -0.85
N TRP A 225 -14.28 16.91 -0.79
CA TRP A 225 -15.35 16.19 -1.49
C TRP A 225 -16.47 17.15 -1.93
N TYR A 226 -16.68 17.27 -3.24
CA TYR A 226 -17.80 17.98 -3.85
C TYR A 226 -18.83 16.99 -4.42
N MET A 227 -20.01 16.92 -3.80
CA MET A 227 -21.12 16.08 -4.28
C MET A 227 -21.88 16.72 -5.45
N PHE A 228 -21.94 18.06 -5.49
CA PHE A 228 -22.70 18.85 -6.49
C PHE A 228 -24.24 18.69 -6.46
N ASP A 229 -24.81 18.23 -5.35
CA ASP A 229 -26.27 18.12 -5.19
C ASP A 229 -27.01 19.46 -5.22
N GLU A 230 -26.55 20.42 -4.43
CA GLU A 230 -27.22 21.71 -4.21
C GLU A 230 -26.20 22.84 -4.03
N ALA A 231 -26.53 24.03 -4.52
CA ALA A 231 -25.71 25.22 -4.34
C ALA A 231 -25.84 25.76 -2.89
N VAL A 232 -24.77 26.34 -2.35
CA VAL A 232 -24.78 26.92 -1.00
C VAL A 232 -25.77 28.07 -0.88
N GLU A 233 -26.35 28.26 0.31
CA GLU A 233 -27.38 29.27 0.56
C GLU A 233 -26.94 30.68 0.08
N GLY A 234 -27.80 31.34 -0.67
CA GLY A 234 -27.54 32.67 -1.24
C GLY A 234 -26.73 32.69 -2.54
N SER A 235 -26.21 31.55 -2.98
CA SER A 235 -25.59 31.38 -4.32
C SER A 235 -26.49 30.58 -5.26
N THR A 236 -26.15 30.58 -6.54
CA THR A 236 -26.81 29.74 -7.58
C THR A 236 -25.86 28.77 -8.27
N ASN A 237 -24.56 28.83 -7.93
CA ASN A 237 -23.52 28.10 -8.65
C ASN A 237 -22.25 27.80 -7.81
N GLU A 238 -22.27 28.06 -6.51
CA GLU A 238 -21.20 27.66 -5.58
C GLU A 238 -21.60 26.39 -4.82
N PHE A 239 -20.67 25.43 -4.71
CA PHE A 239 -20.89 24.12 -4.10
C PHE A 239 -19.86 23.86 -3.01
N LYS A 240 -20.30 23.52 -1.79
CA LYS A 240 -19.42 23.34 -0.63
C LYS A 240 -18.52 22.10 -0.75
N ASP A 241 -17.35 22.18 -0.10
CA ASP A 241 -16.57 21.01 0.26
C ASP A 241 -17.22 20.32 1.47
N TYR A 242 -17.73 19.11 1.28
CA TYR A 242 -18.37 18.31 2.33
C TYR A 242 -17.37 17.81 3.40
N LYS A 243 -16.05 17.94 3.19
CA LYS A 243 -15.05 17.72 4.26
C LYS A 243 -14.84 18.95 5.16
N GLY A 244 -15.23 20.14 4.71
CA GLY A 244 -15.10 21.38 5.49
C GLY A 244 -13.66 21.91 5.60
N ASN A 245 -12.80 21.56 4.64
CA ASN A 245 -11.37 21.92 4.61
C ASN A 245 -11.05 22.99 3.57
N HIS A 246 -11.79 23.00 2.47
CA HIS A 246 -11.54 23.88 1.33
C HIS A 246 -12.76 24.78 1.04
N GLY A 247 -12.56 25.79 0.19
CA GLY A 247 -13.63 26.70 -0.24
C GLY A 247 -14.65 26.05 -1.16
N ASN A 248 -15.66 26.84 -1.55
CA ASN A 248 -16.66 26.41 -2.53
C ASN A 248 -16.02 26.21 -3.91
N ALA A 249 -16.43 25.15 -4.62
CA ALA A 249 -16.23 25.04 -6.06
C ALA A 249 -17.27 25.93 -6.79
N VAL A 250 -16.87 26.60 -7.87
CA VAL A 250 -17.72 27.52 -8.64
C VAL A 250 -18.03 26.93 -10.01
N LEU A 251 -19.28 26.58 -10.24
CA LEU A 251 -19.77 26.12 -11.54
C LEU A 251 -20.00 27.33 -12.48
N TYR A 252 -19.48 27.24 -13.69
CA TYR A 252 -19.86 28.08 -14.81
C TYR A 252 -20.62 27.18 -15.79
N SER A 253 -21.95 27.16 -15.68
CA SER A 253 -22.82 26.51 -16.65
C SER A 253 -24.21 27.13 -16.68
N ALA A 254 -24.81 27.18 -17.85
CA ALA A 254 -26.23 27.55 -18.02
C ALA A 254 -27.20 26.43 -17.60
N ASN A 255 -26.72 25.18 -17.50
CA ASN A 255 -27.51 24.02 -17.06
C ASN A 255 -27.65 23.97 -15.53
N GLY A 256 -26.65 24.49 -14.81
CA GLY A 256 -26.51 24.26 -13.37
C GLY A 256 -26.18 22.80 -13.07
N VAL A 257 -26.69 22.30 -11.95
CA VAL A 257 -26.67 20.86 -11.60
C VAL A 257 -28.03 20.24 -11.89
N VAL A 258 -28.03 19.00 -12.35
CA VAL A 258 -29.22 18.29 -12.84
C VAL A 258 -29.24 16.84 -12.35
N PRO A 259 -30.40 16.16 -12.28
CA PRO A 259 -30.47 14.79 -11.75
C PRO A 259 -29.52 13.83 -12.48
N GLY A 260 -28.70 13.12 -11.70
CA GLY A 260 -27.54 12.39 -12.20
C GLY A 260 -27.29 11.05 -11.53
N LEU A 261 -26.13 10.84 -10.91
CA LEU A 261 -25.78 9.55 -10.29
C LEU A 261 -26.26 9.45 -8.85
N ASN A 262 -25.73 10.28 -7.95
CA ASN A 262 -25.95 10.18 -6.50
C ASN A 262 -26.89 11.27 -5.93
N GLY A 263 -27.69 11.88 -6.82
CA GLY A 263 -28.60 12.98 -6.53
C GLY A 263 -28.66 13.90 -7.74
N ASN A 264 -28.11 15.11 -7.63
CA ASN A 264 -27.75 15.91 -8.80
C ASN A 264 -26.25 15.80 -9.11
N SER A 265 -25.89 16.04 -10.36
CA SER A 265 -24.49 16.14 -10.80
C SER A 265 -24.30 17.38 -11.68
N VAL A 266 -23.05 17.79 -11.88
CA VAL A 266 -22.69 18.81 -12.86
C VAL A 266 -22.96 18.29 -14.27
N SER A 267 -23.50 19.13 -15.16
CA SER A 267 -23.73 18.82 -16.58
C SER A 267 -23.11 19.90 -17.47
N LEU A 268 -21.98 19.57 -18.09
CA LEU A 268 -21.19 20.48 -18.93
C LEU A 268 -21.52 20.27 -20.42
N ASP A 269 -21.78 21.38 -21.14
CA ASP A 269 -22.23 21.37 -22.53
C ASP A 269 -21.15 21.10 -23.60
N GLY A 270 -19.87 21.11 -23.22
CA GLY A 270 -18.73 20.95 -24.14
C GLY A 270 -18.42 22.16 -25.02
N VAL A 271 -18.99 23.34 -24.73
CA VAL A 271 -18.76 24.58 -25.50
C VAL A 271 -17.97 25.61 -24.70
N ASP A 272 -18.46 26.01 -23.52
CA ASP A 272 -17.70 26.85 -22.57
C ASP A 272 -17.98 26.57 -21.08
N ASP A 273 -18.81 25.58 -20.75
CA ASP A 273 -19.12 25.14 -19.39
C ASP A 273 -17.91 24.52 -18.63
N TYR A 274 -17.68 24.90 -17.36
CA TYR A 274 -16.63 24.30 -16.50
C TYR A 274 -16.84 24.55 -14.99
N VAL A 275 -16.11 23.83 -14.13
CA VAL A 275 -16.02 24.15 -12.69
C VAL A 275 -14.65 24.72 -12.36
N ALA A 276 -14.60 25.79 -11.55
CA ALA A 276 -13.40 26.25 -10.88
C ALA A 276 -13.32 25.72 -9.45
N LEU A 277 -12.21 25.07 -9.10
CA LEU A 277 -11.91 24.62 -7.75
C LEU A 277 -11.13 25.70 -6.98
N PRO A 278 -11.18 25.72 -5.64
CA PRO A 278 -10.39 26.63 -4.82
C PRO A 278 -8.88 26.54 -5.09
N ASP A 279 -8.20 27.67 -4.88
CA ASP A 279 -6.74 27.75 -4.91
C ASP A 279 -6.10 26.79 -3.87
N GLY A 280 -4.94 26.22 -4.22
CA GLY A 280 -4.12 25.41 -3.32
C GLY A 280 -4.61 23.99 -3.06
N ILE A 281 -5.85 23.65 -3.44
CA ILE A 281 -6.58 22.43 -3.05
C ILE A 281 -5.85 21.09 -3.29
N ALA A 282 -4.95 21.02 -4.27
CA ALA A 282 -4.12 19.85 -4.56
C ALA A 282 -2.60 20.16 -4.57
N GLY A 283 -2.20 21.38 -4.20
CA GLY A 283 -0.83 21.88 -4.41
C GLY A 283 0.20 21.49 -3.35
N THR A 284 -0.25 21.08 -2.18
CA THR A 284 0.60 20.77 -1.01
C THR A 284 0.95 19.29 -0.88
N PHE A 285 0.25 18.40 -1.60
CA PHE A 285 0.36 16.96 -1.43
C PHE A 285 1.56 16.36 -2.19
N TYR A 286 2.17 15.32 -1.62
CA TYR A 286 3.27 14.57 -2.24
C TYR A 286 2.80 13.24 -2.86
N ASN A 287 1.98 12.50 -2.11
CA ASN A 287 1.12 11.45 -2.61
C ASN A 287 -0.31 12.02 -2.68
N PHE A 288 -1.18 11.51 -3.55
CA PHE A 288 -2.59 11.91 -3.55
C PHE A 288 -3.50 10.87 -4.20
N THR A 289 -4.80 11.07 -4.04
CA THR A 289 -5.83 10.44 -4.87
C THR A 289 -6.80 11.50 -5.35
N ILE A 290 -7.15 11.47 -6.64
CA ILE A 290 -8.28 12.23 -7.20
C ILE A 290 -9.24 11.20 -7.77
N ALA A 291 -10.48 11.17 -7.27
CA ALA A 291 -11.48 10.16 -7.60
C ALA A 291 -12.85 10.82 -7.80
N PHE A 292 -13.61 10.39 -8.80
CA PHE A 292 -14.89 11.00 -9.18
C PHE A 292 -15.69 10.04 -10.07
N TRP A 293 -16.99 10.31 -10.23
CA TRP A 293 -17.82 9.67 -11.24
C TRP A 293 -17.93 10.57 -12.48
N VAL A 294 -17.89 9.97 -13.67
CA VAL A 294 -18.03 10.67 -14.95
C VAL A 294 -18.95 9.93 -15.92
N ARG A 295 -19.79 10.68 -16.63
CA ARG A 295 -20.52 10.23 -17.83
C ARG A 295 -20.06 11.07 -19.00
N LEU A 296 -19.31 10.48 -19.93
CA LEU A 296 -18.79 11.20 -21.10
C LEU A 296 -19.83 11.15 -22.23
N ASP A 297 -20.39 12.28 -22.62
CA ASP A 297 -21.52 12.35 -23.57
C ASP A 297 -21.09 12.60 -25.02
N THR A 298 -19.79 12.81 -25.25
CA THR A 298 -19.16 12.71 -26.57
C THR A 298 -17.72 12.22 -26.43
N ILE A 299 -17.34 11.20 -27.20
CA ILE A 299 -15.95 10.74 -27.28
C ILE A 299 -15.10 11.76 -28.07
N GLY A 300 -14.01 12.25 -27.47
CA GLY A 300 -13.13 13.25 -28.08
C GLY A 300 -12.08 13.80 -27.11
N GLU A 301 -11.10 14.52 -27.65
CA GLU A 301 -9.97 15.12 -26.90
C GLU A 301 -10.42 16.28 -26.01
N GLN A 302 -10.68 16.00 -24.74
CA GLN A 302 -11.35 16.90 -23.79
C GLN A 302 -10.68 16.87 -22.40
N PRO A 303 -10.49 18.01 -21.74
CA PRO A 303 -9.95 18.07 -20.38
C PRO A 303 -11.02 17.66 -19.34
N ILE A 304 -10.75 16.61 -18.56
CA ILE A 304 -11.62 16.16 -17.46
C ILE A 304 -11.31 16.96 -16.19
N PHE A 305 -10.04 17.05 -15.79
CA PHE A 305 -9.58 17.98 -14.77
C PHE A 305 -8.19 18.51 -15.09
N ASP A 306 -7.84 19.69 -14.57
CA ASP A 306 -6.55 20.32 -14.78
C ASP A 306 -6.12 21.12 -13.53
N PHE A 307 -4.97 20.78 -12.94
CA PHE A 307 -4.38 21.49 -11.81
C PHE A 307 -3.02 22.06 -12.20
N PHE A 308 -2.86 23.38 -12.12
CA PHE A 308 -1.74 24.11 -12.74
C PHE A 308 -1.18 25.24 -11.87
N ASP A 309 0.06 25.63 -12.15
CA ASP A 309 0.75 26.77 -11.53
C ASP A 309 0.11 28.11 -11.95
N SER A 310 -0.35 28.94 -11.02
CA SER A 310 -0.85 30.28 -11.38
C SER A 310 0.26 31.22 -11.89
N GLY A 311 1.54 30.89 -11.65
CA GLY A 311 2.71 31.60 -12.13
C GLY A 311 3.29 31.11 -13.45
N SER A 312 2.85 29.98 -14.03
CA SER A 312 3.38 29.49 -15.32
C SER A 312 2.45 28.52 -16.06
N ASN A 313 2.50 28.59 -17.39
CA ASN A 313 1.73 27.73 -18.32
C ASN A 313 2.43 26.40 -18.67
N ASN A 314 3.44 26.00 -17.89
CA ASN A 314 4.28 24.84 -18.21
C ASN A 314 4.50 23.88 -17.03
N LYS A 315 3.72 24.04 -15.96
CA LYS A 315 3.71 23.14 -14.80
C LYS A 315 2.28 22.81 -14.40
N TYR A 316 1.91 21.54 -14.54
CA TYR A 316 0.56 21.08 -14.28
C TYR A 316 0.49 19.56 -14.08
N MET A 317 -0.64 19.12 -13.55
CA MET A 317 -1.13 17.75 -13.70
C MET A 317 -2.58 17.76 -14.19
N ARG A 318 -2.87 16.98 -15.23
CA ARG A 318 -4.09 17.10 -16.04
C ARG A 318 -4.61 15.72 -16.41
N LEU A 319 -5.91 15.49 -16.30
CA LEU A 319 -6.58 14.28 -16.76
C LEU A 319 -7.45 14.64 -17.98
N THR A 320 -7.32 13.86 -19.04
CA THR A 320 -7.96 14.11 -20.34
C THR A 320 -8.70 12.87 -20.81
N ALA A 321 -9.82 13.06 -21.50
CA ALA A 321 -10.39 12.06 -22.40
C ALA A 321 -9.69 12.16 -23.76
N GLU A 322 -9.45 11.03 -24.40
CA GLU A 322 -8.74 10.90 -25.68
C GLU A 322 -9.73 10.63 -26.83
N SER A 323 -9.27 10.81 -28.07
CA SER A 323 -10.08 10.62 -29.29
C SER A 323 -10.55 9.19 -29.56
N ASP A 324 -10.06 8.18 -28.82
CA ASP A 324 -10.56 6.80 -28.83
C ASP A 324 -11.33 6.39 -27.54
N GLY A 325 -11.66 7.37 -26.69
CA GLY A 325 -12.42 7.18 -25.45
C GLY A 325 -11.59 6.71 -24.26
N LYS A 326 -10.29 6.47 -24.41
CA LYS A 326 -9.38 6.30 -23.27
C LYS A 326 -9.29 7.57 -22.43
N ILE A 327 -8.70 7.43 -21.25
CA ILE A 327 -8.29 8.56 -20.42
C ILE A 327 -6.77 8.58 -20.29
N LYS A 328 -6.21 9.79 -20.33
CA LYS A 328 -4.78 10.05 -20.15
C LYS A 328 -4.57 11.03 -18.99
N PHE A 329 -3.89 10.56 -17.95
CA PHE A 329 -3.34 11.42 -16.91
C PHE A 329 -1.95 11.88 -17.32
N ALA A 330 -1.64 13.15 -17.13
CA ALA A 330 -0.37 13.75 -17.49
C ALA A 330 0.17 14.61 -16.34
N MET A 331 1.49 14.64 -16.17
CA MET A 331 2.20 15.55 -15.25
C MET A 331 3.38 16.18 -15.99
N THR A 332 3.62 17.49 -15.83
CA THR A 332 4.80 18.15 -16.41
C THR A 332 5.33 19.28 -15.52
N GLN A 333 6.64 19.48 -15.54
CA GLN A 333 7.32 20.68 -15.01
C GLN A 333 7.98 21.52 -16.14
N SER A 334 7.84 21.09 -17.39
CA SER A 334 8.52 21.67 -18.55
C SER A 334 7.64 21.67 -19.80
N GLY A 335 6.34 21.91 -19.62
CA GLY A 335 5.41 22.11 -20.72
C GLY A 335 4.86 20.85 -21.37
N TYR A 336 4.06 21.05 -22.42
CA TYR A 336 3.31 20.00 -23.12
C TYR A 336 4.21 18.86 -23.64
N TYR A 337 5.31 19.19 -24.31
CA TYR A 337 6.28 18.18 -24.79
C TYR A 337 7.09 17.51 -23.67
N GLY A 338 6.94 17.97 -22.43
CA GLY A 338 7.53 17.40 -21.22
C GLY A 338 6.62 16.42 -20.46
N GLU A 339 5.35 16.27 -20.86
CA GLU A 339 4.37 15.42 -20.17
C GLU A 339 4.89 14.00 -19.89
N LYS A 340 4.74 13.57 -18.64
CA LYS A 340 4.86 12.17 -18.20
C LYS A 340 3.45 11.65 -17.97
N THR A 341 3.09 10.60 -18.69
CA THR A 341 1.69 10.21 -18.88
C THR A 341 1.40 8.79 -18.41
N ILE A 342 0.17 8.56 -17.98
CA ILE A 342 -0.50 7.26 -17.90
C ILE A 342 -1.63 7.32 -18.91
N THR A 343 -1.80 6.31 -19.75
CA THR A 343 -2.97 6.18 -20.63
C THR A 343 -3.67 4.85 -20.33
N SER A 344 -4.99 4.87 -20.19
CA SER A 344 -5.75 3.67 -19.86
C SER A 344 -5.75 2.65 -21.00
N GLY A 345 -5.63 1.36 -20.67
CA GLY A 345 -5.85 0.25 -21.61
C GLY A 345 -7.33 0.12 -22.02
N SER A 346 -8.23 0.42 -21.09
CA SER A 346 -9.69 0.43 -21.29
C SER A 346 -10.22 1.83 -21.59
N ALA A 347 -11.24 1.92 -22.44
CA ALA A 347 -11.94 3.17 -22.74
C ALA A 347 -13.13 3.41 -21.80
N LEU A 348 -13.47 4.68 -21.60
CA LEU A 348 -14.81 5.10 -21.19
C LEU A 348 -15.83 4.74 -22.27
N THR A 349 -17.11 4.77 -21.92
CA THR A 349 -18.19 4.38 -22.83
C THR A 349 -19.18 5.54 -22.89
N GLU A 350 -19.50 5.99 -24.10
CA GLU A 350 -20.33 7.16 -24.34
C GLU A 350 -21.70 7.02 -23.66
N GLY A 351 -22.13 8.05 -22.91
CA GLY A 351 -23.38 8.04 -22.15
C GLY A 351 -23.45 7.08 -20.95
N VAL A 352 -22.33 6.47 -20.53
CA VAL A 352 -22.30 5.52 -19.40
C VAL A 352 -21.46 6.06 -18.25
N TRP A 353 -22.05 6.09 -17.04
CA TRP A 353 -21.34 6.43 -15.81
C TRP A 353 -20.20 5.44 -15.52
N LYS A 354 -19.02 5.97 -15.20
CA LYS A 354 -17.84 5.23 -14.73
C LYS A 354 -17.23 5.96 -13.54
N HIS A 355 -16.78 5.22 -12.53
CA HIS A 355 -15.90 5.76 -11.50
C HIS A 355 -14.49 5.83 -12.08
N VAL A 356 -13.82 6.96 -11.96
CA VAL A 356 -12.44 7.17 -12.41
C VAL A 356 -11.60 7.65 -11.23
N ALA A 357 -10.41 7.08 -11.07
CA ALA A 357 -9.46 7.58 -10.08
C ALA A 357 -8.02 7.61 -10.60
N VAL A 358 -7.27 8.62 -10.16
CA VAL A 358 -5.82 8.74 -10.27
C VAL A 358 -5.25 8.64 -8.86
N THR A 359 -4.35 7.69 -8.60
CA THR A 359 -3.54 7.65 -7.37
C THR A 359 -2.08 7.93 -7.69
N LEU A 360 -1.41 8.80 -6.94
CA LEU A 360 0.05 8.97 -6.98
C LEU A 360 0.67 8.52 -5.65
N SER A 361 1.52 7.50 -5.71
CA SER A 361 2.26 6.94 -4.57
C SER A 361 3.75 6.94 -4.86
N GLY A 362 4.46 7.96 -4.35
CA GLY A 362 5.82 8.27 -4.78
C GLY A 362 5.84 8.52 -6.28
N ASP A 363 6.65 7.78 -7.01
CA ASP A 363 6.80 7.95 -8.46
C ASP A 363 5.86 7.02 -9.27
N THR A 364 5.01 6.26 -8.58
CA THR A 364 3.99 5.37 -9.17
C THR A 364 2.66 6.10 -9.26
N GLY A 365 2.27 6.48 -10.48
CA GLY A 365 0.91 6.89 -10.79
C GLY A 365 0.11 5.72 -11.34
N THR A 366 -1.12 5.53 -10.86
CA THR A 366 -2.05 4.48 -11.33
C THR A 366 -3.39 5.11 -11.72
N LEU A 367 -3.93 4.70 -12.87
CA LEU A 367 -5.28 5.00 -13.33
C LEU A 367 -6.22 3.83 -13.03
N TYR A 368 -7.40 4.14 -12.49
CA TYR A 368 -8.47 3.18 -12.25
C TYR A 368 -9.76 3.56 -13.01
N ILE A 369 -10.49 2.55 -13.48
CA ILE A 369 -11.88 2.66 -13.94
C ILE A 369 -12.70 1.61 -13.18
N ASN A 370 -13.80 2.02 -12.54
CA ASN A 370 -14.69 1.16 -11.74
C ASN A 370 -13.96 0.29 -10.67
N GLY A 371 -12.84 0.77 -10.13
CA GLY A 371 -12.03 0.03 -9.14
C GLY A 371 -11.02 -0.95 -9.75
N GLU A 372 -11.02 -1.15 -11.06
CA GLU A 372 -10.00 -1.92 -11.78
C GLU A 372 -8.85 -1.00 -12.21
N ASN A 373 -7.60 -1.45 -12.01
CA ASN A 373 -6.41 -0.78 -12.51
C ASN A 373 -6.35 -0.92 -14.04
N VAL A 374 -6.32 0.21 -14.75
CA VAL A 374 -6.31 0.27 -16.21
C VAL A 374 -5.01 0.84 -16.79
N GLY A 375 -4.02 1.20 -15.97
CA GLY A 375 -2.74 1.70 -16.45
C GLY A 375 -1.87 2.27 -15.33
N GLU A 376 -0.56 2.09 -15.46
CA GLU A 376 0.44 2.60 -14.50
C GLU A 376 1.59 3.32 -15.20
N ASN A 377 2.19 4.29 -14.52
CA ASN A 377 3.51 4.81 -14.85
C ASN A 377 4.34 4.97 -13.58
N ASN A 378 5.40 4.17 -13.48
CA ASN A 378 6.28 4.09 -12.31
C ASN A 378 7.48 5.06 -12.42
N THR A 379 7.34 6.09 -13.26
CA THR A 379 8.33 7.15 -13.52
C THR A 379 7.73 8.56 -13.42
N LEU A 380 6.59 8.73 -12.74
CA LEU A 380 6.02 10.03 -12.40
C LEU A 380 6.77 10.66 -11.20
N SER A 381 8.09 10.82 -11.32
CA SER A 381 8.93 11.49 -10.31
C SER A 381 8.79 13.02 -10.30
N LEU A 382 7.97 13.57 -11.20
CA LEU A 382 7.62 14.98 -11.20
C LEU A 382 6.66 15.31 -10.04
N ARG A 383 6.91 16.44 -9.40
CA ARG A 383 5.98 17.07 -8.46
C ARG A 383 5.64 18.46 -9.03
N PRO A 384 4.67 18.56 -9.95
CA PRO A 384 4.45 19.79 -10.70
C PRO A 384 3.85 20.92 -9.85
N LEU A 385 3.22 20.58 -8.73
CA LEU A 385 2.54 21.51 -7.83
C LEU A 385 3.19 21.57 -6.43
N THR A 386 3.74 20.46 -5.92
CA THR A 386 4.68 20.45 -4.78
C THR A 386 6.07 20.84 -5.28
N PHE A 387 6.58 22.06 -5.13
CA PHE A 387 6.62 22.92 -3.94
C PHE A 387 6.17 24.37 -4.24
N LEU A 388 5.07 24.55 -4.98
CA LEU A 388 4.58 25.85 -5.47
C LEU A 388 3.47 26.44 -4.58
N GLY A 389 2.80 25.61 -3.78
CA GLY A 389 2.01 26.05 -2.63
C GLY A 389 0.57 26.50 -2.92
N GLU A 390 0.09 27.38 -2.04
CA GLU A 390 -1.33 27.76 -1.86
C GLU A 390 -1.99 28.41 -3.07
N THR A 391 -1.23 28.86 -4.07
CA THR A 391 -1.76 29.62 -5.23
C THR A 391 -1.97 28.76 -6.49
N SER A 392 -1.74 27.44 -6.42
CA SER A 392 -2.07 26.52 -7.52
C SER A 392 -3.57 26.56 -7.84
N LYS A 393 -3.95 26.42 -9.12
CA LYS A 393 -5.34 26.45 -9.58
C LYS A 393 -5.86 25.05 -9.90
N GLY A 394 -7.18 24.88 -9.91
CA GLY A 394 -7.84 23.66 -10.36
C GLY A 394 -9.10 23.95 -11.19
N TYR A 395 -9.28 23.19 -12.28
CA TYR A 395 -10.50 23.17 -13.10
C TYR A 395 -11.03 21.74 -13.26
N ILE A 396 -12.34 21.60 -13.42
CA ILE A 396 -13.01 20.40 -13.95
C ILE A 396 -13.67 20.80 -15.27
N GLY A 397 -13.51 19.98 -16.31
CA GLY A 397 -14.09 20.19 -17.63
C GLY A 397 -13.36 21.17 -18.55
N LYS A 398 -12.21 21.72 -18.13
CA LYS A 398 -11.46 22.78 -18.82
C LYS A 398 -9.96 22.67 -18.60
N SER A 399 -9.19 23.04 -19.63
CA SER A 399 -7.73 23.20 -19.55
C SER A 399 -7.34 24.68 -19.40
N HIS A 400 -6.27 24.97 -18.67
CA HIS A 400 -5.51 26.21 -18.84
C HIS A 400 -4.84 26.25 -20.23
N GLN A 401 -4.38 27.43 -20.64
CA GLN A 401 -3.51 27.57 -21.80
C GLN A 401 -2.11 27.11 -21.43
N THR A 402 -1.58 26.10 -22.12
CA THR A 402 -0.21 25.59 -21.89
C THR A 402 0.83 26.40 -22.68
N ASP A 403 2.08 25.92 -22.76
CA ASP A 403 3.17 26.54 -23.50
C ASP A 403 3.24 26.14 -24.99
N SER A 404 2.38 25.21 -25.43
CA SER A 404 2.29 24.77 -26.81
C SER A 404 0.97 25.15 -27.46
N SER A 405 1.01 25.63 -28.71
CA SER A 405 -0.17 25.77 -29.57
C SER A 405 -0.57 24.47 -30.28
N GLU A 406 0.13 23.36 -30.03
CA GLU A 406 -0.20 22.01 -30.49
C GLU A 406 -0.91 21.16 -29.41
N ASP A 407 -1.27 21.79 -28.28
CA ASP A 407 -2.08 21.20 -27.22
C ASP A 407 -3.57 21.23 -27.62
N PRO A 408 -4.23 20.08 -27.83
CA PRO A 408 -5.61 20.03 -28.33
C PRO A 408 -6.65 20.37 -27.25
N TYR A 409 -6.28 20.38 -25.97
CA TYR A 409 -7.22 20.56 -24.86
C TYR A 409 -7.46 22.05 -24.55
N TYR A 410 -6.61 22.95 -25.03
CA TYR A 410 -6.80 24.39 -24.83
C TYR A 410 -7.94 24.94 -25.70
N ASN A 411 -8.98 25.47 -25.04
CA ASN A 411 -10.31 25.80 -25.59
C ASN A 411 -11.13 24.56 -26.04
N SER A 412 -10.73 23.35 -25.64
CA SER A 412 -11.63 22.21 -25.57
C SER A 412 -12.29 22.19 -24.18
N TYR A 413 -13.54 21.74 -24.13
CA TYR A 413 -14.36 21.65 -22.93
C TYR A 413 -15.03 20.27 -22.88
N LEU A 414 -15.25 19.73 -21.68
CA LEU A 414 -15.85 18.41 -21.50
C LEU A 414 -17.35 18.45 -21.80
N HIS A 415 -17.81 17.63 -22.75
CA HIS A 415 -19.25 17.34 -22.93
C HIS A 415 -19.63 16.12 -22.09
N GLY A 416 -20.38 16.32 -21.01
CA GLY A 416 -20.79 15.23 -20.12
C GLY A 416 -21.08 15.67 -18.68
N MET A 417 -21.22 14.67 -17.80
CA MET A 417 -21.57 14.88 -16.39
C MET A 417 -20.45 14.43 -15.43
N ILE A 418 -20.31 15.15 -14.32
CA ILE A 418 -19.36 14.87 -13.22
C ILE A 418 -20.10 14.87 -11.89
N ASP A 419 -19.84 13.86 -11.06
CA ASP A 419 -20.44 13.64 -9.74
C ASP A 419 -19.32 13.20 -8.75
N ASP A 420 -19.57 13.37 -7.45
CA ASP A 420 -18.78 12.77 -6.37
C ASP A 420 -17.25 13.09 -6.41
N PHE A 421 -16.87 14.33 -6.76
CA PHE A 421 -15.46 14.69 -6.97
C PHE A 421 -14.68 14.83 -5.66
N ARG A 422 -13.76 13.90 -5.42
CA ARG A 422 -12.97 13.75 -4.18
C ARG A 422 -11.48 13.91 -4.42
N ILE A 423 -10.81 14.54 -3.45
CA ILE A 423 -9.35 14.69 -3.39
C ILE A 423 -8.89 14.19 -2.03
N PHE A 424 -7.86 13.35 -2.00
CA PHE A 424 -7.19 12.87 -0.79
C PHE A 424 -5.70 13.22 -0.83
N ASP A 425 -5.13 13.53 0.33
CA ASP A 425 -3.70 13.85 0.56
C ASP A 425 -2.76 12.62 0.58
N ARG A 426 -3.31 11.46 0.21
CA ARG A 426 -2.62 10.16 0.16
C ARG A 426 -3.08 9.34 -1.04
N ALA A 427 -2.24 8.39 -1.46
CA ALA A 427 -2.70 7.31 -2.34
C ALA A 427 -3.65 6.38 -1.56
N LEU A 428 -4.83 6.14 -2.11
CA LEU A 428 -5.75 5.09 -1.66
C LEU A 428 -5.30 3.74 -2.23
N SER A 429 -5.50 2.68 -1.45
CA SER A 429 -5.30 1.31 -1.90
C SER A 429 -6.40 0.89 -2.90
N ALA A 430 -6.12 -0.11 -3.73
CA ALA A 430 -7.06 -0.57 -4.76
C ALA A 430 -8.43 -0.99 -4.18
N ASP A 431 -8.48 -1.52 -2.95
CA ASP A 431 -9.74 -1.89 -2.31
C ASP A 431 -10.51 -0.68 -1.75
N GLU A 432 -9.82 0.39 -1.33
CA GLU A 432 -10.48 1.68 -1.06
C GLU A 432 -11.02 2.33 -2.34
N ILE A 433 -10.30 2.23 -3.47
CA ILE A 433 -10.81 2.70 -4.78
C ILE A 433 -12.04 1.87 -5.22
N LYS A 434 -12.10 0.56 -4.92
CA LYS A 434 -13.32 -0.25 -5.13
C LYS A 434 -14.46 0.18 -4.22
N THR A 435 -14.19 0.55 -2.97
CA THR A 435 -15.21 1.13 -2.08
C THR A 435 -15.80 2.41 -2.67
N LEU A 436 -14.96 3.31 -3.22
CA LEU A 436 -15.42 4.52 -3.93
C LEU A 436 -16.17 4.22 -5.25
N ALA A 437 -15.84 3.13 -5.93
CA ALA A 437 -16.52 2.65 -7.14
C ALA A 437 -17.83 1.87 -6.86
N SER A 438 -18.25 1.76 -5.59
CA SER A 438 -19.48 1.08 -5.17
C SER A 438 -20.57 2.06 -4.75
N VAL A 439 -21.83 1.62 -4.79
CA VAL A 439 -22.97 2.46 -4.40
C VAL A 439 -22.97 2.73 -2.91
N ALA A 440 -22.97 4.03 -2.56
CA ALA A 440 -23.23 4.52 -1.21
C ALA A 440 -24.74 4.57 -0.95
N THR A 441 -25.18 4.06 0.20
CA THR A 441 -26.56 4.16 0.68
C THR A 441 -26.61 5.10 1.88
N ARG A 442 -27.26 6.25 1.73
CA ARG A 442 -27.53 7.20 2.82
C ARG A 442 -28.55 6.62 3.80
N VAL A 443 -28.20 6.60 5.08
CA VAL A 443 -29.03 6.15 6.21
C VAL A 443 -29.27 7.38 7.10
N ASN A 444 -30.54 7.72 7.35
CA ASN A 444 -30.88 8.89 8.20
C ASN A 444 -30.55 8.61 9.67
N ASP A 445 -30.31 9.67 10.45
CA ASP A 445 -30.26 9.65 11.91
C ASP A 445 -31.41 8.84 12.56
N SER A 446 -32.59 8.92 11.97
CA SER A 446 -33.86 8.38 12.45
C SER A 446 -34.17 6.98 11.90
N ASP A 447 -33.19 6.31 11.28
CA ASP A 447 -33.28 4.89 10.94
C ASP A 447 -33.34 4.03 12.22
N PRO A 448 -34.34 3.12 12.36
CA PRO A 448 -34.55 2.34 13.58
C PRO A 448 -33.46 1.28 13.84
N GLY A 449 -32.51 1.09 12.93
CA GLY A 449 -31.30 0.30 13.13
C GLY A 449 -30.20 1.06 13.88
N ILE A 450 -30.27 2.40 13.99
CA ILE A 450 -29.34 3.18 14.82
C ILE A 450 -29.76 3.06 16.29
N HIS A 451 -28.79 2.83 17.16
CA HIS A 451 -29.00 2.54 18.58
C HIS A 451 -28.32 3.62 19.43
N TYR A 452 -29.12 4.61 19.80
CA TYR A 452 -28.73 5.73 20.66
C TYR A 452 -28.69 5.33 22.15
N SER A 453 -27.80 5.98 22.91
CA SER A 453 -27.76 5.91 24.37
C SER A 453 -28.95 6.61 25.03
N SER A 454 -29.02 6.58 26.36
CA SER A 454 -29.84 7.54 27.11
C SER A 454 -29.43 8.99 26.79
N GLY A 455 -30.41 9.89 26.75
CA GLY A 455 -30.18 11.34 26.63
C GLY A 455 -30.37 11.95 25.24
N TRP A 456 -30.49 11.15 24.18
CA TRP A 456 -30.72 11.65 22.81
C TRP A 456 -32.19 11.97 22.53
N SER A 457 -32.43 12.94 21.66
CA SER A 457 -33.74 13.24 21.08
C SER A 457 -33.63 13.54 19.57
N HIS A 458 -34.78 13.55 18.90
CA HIS A 458 -34.92 13.82 17.46
C HIS A 458 -35.38 15.26 17.25
N SER A 459 -34.65 16.02 16.44
CA SER A 459 -34.80 17.46 16.25
C SER A 459 -35.12 17.73 14.78
N GLN A 460 -36.30 18.31 14.52
CA GLN A 460 -36.89 18.41 13.17
C GLN A 460 -37.19 19.86 12.79
N GLU A 461 -37.40 20.13 11.48
CA GLU A 461 -37.72 21.45 10.93
C GLU A 461 -36.63 22.51 11.24
N ARG A 462 -35.35 22.11 11.16
CA ARG A 462 -34.22 22.93 11.68
C ARG A 462 -33.82 24.09 10.77
N ASP A 463 -34.12 24.01 9.48
CA ASP A 463 -33.78 24.97 8.40
C ASP A 463 -32.28 25.33 8.33
N LYS A 464 -31.39 24.32 8.45
CA LYS A 464 -29.92 24.47 8.36
C LYS A 464 -29.25 23.74 7.20
N GLY A 465 -30.03 23.09 6.34
CA GLY A 465 -29.51 22.22 5.27
C GLY A 465 -28.91 20.90 5.79
N ASP A 466 -29.30 20.47 6.99
CA ASP A 466 -29.13 19.10 7.46
C ASP A 466 -29.91 18.13 6.53
N TYR A 467 -29.51 16.85 6.41
CA TYR A 467 -30.22 15.91 5.53
C TYR A 467 -31.66 15.70 6.02
N LEU A 468 -32.63 15.65 5.09
CA LEU A 468 -34.08 15.66 5.35
C LEU A 468 -34.62 16.77 6.28
N ASN A 469 -33.78 17.74 6.66
CA ASN A 469 -34.04 18.83 7.60
C ASN A 469 -34.26 18.40 9.07
N ASP A 470 -33.71 17.25 9.45
CA ASP A 470 -33.68 16.74 10.83
C ASP A 470 -32.27 16.25 11.28
N VAL A 471 -32.08 16.09 12.59
CA VAL A 471 -30.89 15.46 13.22
C VAL A 471 -31.28 14.78 14.53
N HIS A 472 -30.43 13.87 15.03
CA HIS A 472 -30.46 13.47 16.44
C HIS A 472 -29.44 14.29 17.24
N GLU A 473 -29.87 14.81 18.38
CA GLU A 473 -29.03 15.61 19.29
C GLU A 473 -29.14 15.17 20.76
N LEU A 474 -28.05 15.33 21.52
CA LEU A 474 -27.92 14.84 22.91
C LEU A 474 -28.39 15.90 23.93
N ASP A 475 -29.67 15.86 24.31
CA ASP A 475 -30.28 16.78 25.29
C ASP A 475 -29.67 16.71 26.71
N SER A 476 -29.22 15.53 27.16
CA SER A 476 -28.66 15.34 28.51
C SER A 476 -27.53 14.30 28.52
N PRO A 477 -26.28 14.67 28.85
CA PRO A 477 -25.13 13.75 28.86
C PRO A 477 -25.11 12.85 30.10
N ASP A 478 -26.05 11.90 30.18
CA ASP A 478 -26.18 10.91 31.25
C ASP A 478 -25.89 9.48 30.74
N GLY A 479 -24.62 9.05 30.81
CA GLY A 479 -24.19 7.67 30.51
C GLY A 479 -22.97 7.59 29.58
N GLU A 480 -22.89 6.52 28.78
CA GLU A 480 -22.05 6.53 27.57
C GLU A 480 -22.76 7.40 26.53
N ASN A 481 -22.24 8.59 26.24
CA ASN A 481 -22.82 9.54 25.27
C ASN A 481 -22.55 9.05 23.85
N CYS A 482 -23.34 8.10 23.33
CA CYS A 482 -23.01 7.42 22.08
C CYS A 482 -24.20 7.01 21.22
N PHE A 483 -23.90 6.67 19.96
CA PHE A 483 -24.76 5.84 19.11
C PHE A 483 -23.98 4.68 18.49
N GLU A 484 -24.68 3.61 18.14
CA GLU A 484 -24.15 2.43 17.46
C GLU A 484 -24.99 2.11 16.21
N TYR A 485 -24.36 1.64 15.13
CA TYR A 485 -25.06 1.15 13.93
C TYR A 485 -24.35 -0.07 13.36
N THR A 486 -25.10 -1.10 12.97
CA THR A 486 -24.54 -2.31 12.35
C THR A 486 -24.98 -2.40 10.89
N PHE A 487 -23.99 -2.40 9.99
CA PHE A 487 -24.18 -2.36 8.55
C PHE A 487 -23.53 -3.58 7.86
N THR A 488 -23.73 -3.72 6.56
CA THR A 488 -22.98 -4.68 5.74
C THR A 488 -22.50 -3.98 4.47
N GLY A 489 -21.21 -4.06 4.18
CA GLY A 489 -20.59 -3.30 3.09
C GLY A 489 -19.06 -3.32 3.13
N THR A 490 -18.42 -2.36 2.46
CA THR A 490 -16.95 -2.17 2.41
C THR A 490 -16.49 -0.81 2.92
N GLY A 491 -17.40 0.02 3.44
CA GLY A 491 -17.06 1.30 4.04
C GLY A 491 -18.24 2.03 4.68
N VAL A 492 -17.92 3.06 5.46
CA VAL A 492 -18.89 3.95 6.11
C VAL A 492 -18.37 5.40 6.19
N ASN A 493 -19.24 6.37 5.90
CA ASN A 493 -19.06 7.78 6.30
C ASN A 493 -19.91 8.09 7.54
N VAL A 494 -19.39 8.94 8.42
CA VAL A 494 -20.20 9.62 9.45
C VAL A 494 -20.46 11.04 8.98
N ILE A 495 -21.71 11.47 9.03
CA ILE A 495 -22.17 12.77 8.56
C ILE A 495 -22.82 13.51 9.72
N ALA A 496 -22.26 14.67 10.06
CA ALA A 496 -22.68 15.49 11.20
C ALA A 496 -22.37 16.96 10.92
N PRO A 497 -23.07 17.92 11.54
CA PRO A 497 -22.69 19.31 11.42
C PRO A 497 -21.35 19.58 12.12
N GLN A 498 -20.42 20.25 11.44
CA GLN A 498 -19.27 20.86 12.11
C GLN A 498 -19.69 22.25 12.63
N CYS A 499 -19.72 22.43 13.95
CA CYS A 499 -20.04 23.69 14.62
C CYS A 499 -19.54 23.68 16.06
N SER A 500 -19.47 24.86 16.71
CA SER A 500 -19.04 25.01 18.12
C SER A 500 -19.82 24.17 19.13
N ASP A 501 -21.03 23.77 18.77
CA ASP A 501 -21.98 23.15 19.67
C ASP A 501 -21.95 21.61 19.57
N ASN A 502 -21.48 21.07 18.43
CA ASN A 502 -21.31 19.64 18.21
C ASN A 502 -19.98 19.17 18.81
N GLY A 503 -20.06 18.29 19.81
CA GLY A 503 -18.92 17.87 20.61
C GLY A 503 -18.00 16.88 19.91
N ASP A 504 -16.73 16.89 20.29
CA ASP A 504 -15.73 16.00 19.69
C ASP A 504 -15.96 14.54 20.10
N ALA A 505 -15.70 13.60 19.18
CA ALA A 505 -16.10 12.20 19.32
C ALA A 505 -14.98 11.20 18.99
N GLU A 506 -14.98 10.08 19.70
CA GLU A 506 -14.20 8.87 19.39
C GLU A 506 -15.03 7.95 18.48
N ILE A 507 -14.45 7.57 17.34
CA ILE A 507 -15.06 6.66 16.37
C ILE A 507 -14.45 5.28 16.53
N TYR A 508 -15.30 4.26 16.69
CA TYR A 508 -14.93 2.85 16.78
C TYR A 508 -15.54 2.07 15.61
N ILE A 509 -14.80 1.09 15.09
CA ILE A 509 -15.31 0.08 14.15
C ILE A 509 -15.02 -1.30 14.75
N ASP A 510 -16.03 -2.15 14.83
CA ASP A 510 -15.98 -3.50 15.41
C ASP A 510 -15.39 -3.56 16.83
N GLY A 511 -15.59 -2.48 17.59
CA GLY A 511 -15.08 -2.31 18.96
C GLY A 511 -13.64 -1.77 19.05
N LYS A 512 -12.88 -1.68 17.95
CA LYS A 512 -11.56 -1.02 17.93
C LYS A 512 -11.72 0.48 17.76
N LEU A 513 -11.03 1.28 18.58
CA LEU A 513 -10.92 2.73 18.40
C LEU A 513 -10.16 3.03 17.11
N MET A 514 -10.76 3.84 16.23
CA MET A 514 -10.21 4.15 14.91
C MET A 514 -9.66 5.57 14.80
N LYS A 515 -10.34 6.56 15.38
CA LYS A 515 -9.96 7.99 15.32
C LYS A 515 -10.72 8.81 16.36
N SER A 516 -10.09 9.84 16.91
CA SER A 516 -10.76 10.95 17.60
C SER A 516 -10.94 12.13 16.65
N VAL A 517 -12.16 12.64 16.54
CA VAL A 517 -12.59 13.58 15.49
C VAL A 517 -13.01 14.91 16.09
N ALA A 518 -12.39 15.98 15.58
CA ALA A 518 -12.63 17.37 15.96
C ALA A 518 -13.83 17.96 15.19
N MET A 519 -14.96 18.12 15.88
CA MET A 519 -16.20 18.71 15.32
C MET A 519 -16.49 20.10 15.90
N SER A 520 -16.09 20.34 17.16
CA SER A 520 -16.31 21.59 17.90
C SER A 520 -15.49 22.78 17.35
N VAL A 521 -14.41 22.49 16.63
CA VAL A 521 -13.40 23.49 16.21
C VAL A 521 -13.88 24.38 15.04
N TYR A 522 -15.11 24.22 14.55
CA TYR A 522 -15.67 25.04 13.46
C TYR A 522 -16.54 26.18 14.00
N SER A 523 -16.17 27.43 13.71
CA SER A 523 -16.79 28.63 14.28
C SER A 523 -18.09 29.10 13.60
N GLY A 524 -18.54 28.39 12.57
CA GLY A 524 -19.85 28.56 11.93
C GLY A 524 -20.72 27.32 12.10
N TYR A 525 -21.58 27.04 11.12
CA TYR A 525 -22.31 25.77 11.01
C TYR A 525 -22.14 25.21 9.60
N ASN A 526 -21.43 24.10 9.46
CA ASN A 526 -21.28 23.38 8.19
C ASN A 526 -22.12 22.09 8.26
N SER A 527 -23.33 22.13 7.72
CA SER A 527 -24.28 21.00 7.69
C SER A 527 -23.80 19.84 6.82
N GLN A 528 -24.31 18.63 7.04
CA GLN A 528 -23.95 17.42 6.29
C GLN A 528 -22.43 17.20 6.11
N ALA A 529 -21.61 17.62 7.07
CA ALA A 529 -20.15 17.50 6.93
C ALA A 529 -19.67 16.07 7.23
N VAL A 530 -18.72 15.60 6.43
CA VAL A 530 -18.27 14.19 6.40
C VAL A 530 -17.11 14.03 7.38
N VAL A 531 -17.46 14.13 8.66
CA VAL A 531 -16.57 14.22 9.82
C VAL A 531 -15.69 12.98 10.02
N TYR A 532 -16.08 11.82 9.49
CA TYR A 532 -15.26 10.62 9.44
C TYR A 532 -15.55 9.81 8.18
N SER A 533 -14.54 9.10 7.65
CA SER A 533 -14.70 8.14 6.57
C SER A 533 -13.80 6.91 6.81
N LYS A 534 -14.38 5.72 6.68
CA LYS A 534 -13.66 4.45 6.65
C LYS A 534 -13.94 3.73 5.34
N LEU A 535 -12.92 3.63 4.49
CA LEU A 535 -12.94 2.89 3.23
C LEU A 535 -12.14 1.58 3.37
N GLY A 536 -12.33 0.65 2.41
CA GLY A 536 -11.53 -0.58 2.33
C GLY A 536 -11.73 -1.52 3.51
N LEU A 537 -12.95 -1.61 4.05
CA LEU A 537 -13.35 -2.74 4.88
C LEU A 537 -13.54 -3.98 4.00
N SER A 538 -13.32 -5.16 4.57
CA SER A 538 -13.76 -6.43 3.98
C SER A 538 -15.26 -6.40 3.69
N LEU A 539 -15.71 -6.97 2.56
CA LEU A 539 -17.15 -7.11 2.33
C LEU A 539 -17.76 -8.05 3.38
N GLY A 540 -18.46 -7.47 4.35
CA GLY A 540 -18.95 -8.18 5.53
C GLY A 540 -19.82 -7.29 6.42
N THR A 541 -20.28 -7.86 7.53
CA THR A 541 -21.04 -7.14 8.55
C THR A 541 -20.09 -6.46 9.53
N HIS A 542 -20.31 -5.17 9.77
CA HIS A 542 -19.47 -4.31 10.60
C HIS A 542 -20.35 -3.45 11.53
N THR A 543 -19.83 -3.08 12.70
CA THR A 543 -20.52 -2.20 13.66
C THR A 543 -19.70 -0.93 13.88
N ILE A 544 -20.29 0.23 13.60
CA ILE A 544 -19.74 1.53 14.00
C ILE A 544 -20.32 1.94 15.35
N LYS A 545 -19.47 2.48 16.24
CA LYS A 545 -19.86 3.16 17.48
C LYS A 545 -19.20 4.54 17.53
N VAL A 546 -19.97 5.57 17.89
CA VAL A 546 -19.49 6.95 18.00
C VAL A 546 -19.73 7.44 19.42
N VAL A 547 -18.68 7.83 20.14
CA VAL A 547 -18.73 8.22 21.56
C VAL A 547 -18.27 9.66 21.75
N PHE A 548 -19.21 10.55 22.08
CA PHE A 548 -18.99 11.98 22.25
C PHE A 548 -18.38 12.29 23.63
N LYS A 549 -17.43 13.23 23.68
CA LYS A 549 -16.63 13.54 24.88
C LYS A 549 -16.87 14.95 25.40
N ASN A 550 -16.80 15.95 24.51
CA ASN A 550 -16.73 17.37 24.87
C ASN A 550 -17.80 18.18 24.13
N GLY A 551 -19.03 18.25 24.64
CA GLY A 551 -20.13 19.03 24.04
C GLY A 551 -21.43 18.25 23.90
N ILE A 552 -22.37 18.76 23.09
CA ILE A 552 -23.59 18.04 22.70
C ILE A 552 -23.26 17.15 21.52
N GLY A 553 -23.61 15.87 21.55
CA GLY A 553 -23.51 15.03 20.36
C GLY A 553 -24.61 15.36 19.36
N ILE A 554 -24.25 15.60 18.09
CA ILE A 554 -25.20 15.81 16.98
C ILE A 554 -24.79 14.90 15.82
N ILE A 555 -25.75 14.18 15.25
CA ILE A 555 -25.58 13.33 14.06
C ILE A 555 -26.70 13.58 13.04
N ASP A 556 -26.31 13.66 11.78
CA ASP A 556 -27.14 14.04 10.62
C ASP A 556 -27.45 12.78 9.79
N ALA A 557 -26.43 12.01 9.39
CA ALA A 557 -26.61 10.75 8.67
C ALA A 557 -25.37 9.82 8.71
N LEU A 558 -25.50 8.66 8.07
CA LEU A 558 -24.37 7.80 7.65
C LEU A 558 -24.46 7.54 6.14
N ASP A 559 -23.32 7.39 5.44
CA ASP A 559 -23.32 6.68 4.14
C ASP A 559 -22.72 5.29 4.34
N ILE A 560 -23.38 4.26 3.82
CA ILE A 560 -22.85 2.88 3.79
C ILE A 560 -22.44 2.52 2.37
N MET A 561 -21.15 2.26 2.13
CA MET A 561 -20.68 1.76 0.85
C MET A 561 -20.93 0.25 0.78
N THR A 562 -21.92 -0.16 0.00
CA THR A 562 -22.44 -1.54 -0.04
C THR A 562 -21.44 -2.56 -0.61
N GLY A 563 -20.45 -2.11 -1.40
CA GLY A 563 -19.59 -2.99 -2.20
C GLY A 563 -20.23 -3.46 -3.52
N GLU A 564 -21.49 -3.11 -3.80
CA GLU A 564 -22.07 -3.31 -5.14
C GLU A 564 -21.51 -2.26 -6.10
N ILE A 565 -20.71 -2.70 -7.08
CA ILE A 565 -20.24 -1.86 -8.18
C ILE A 565 -21.39 -1.48 -9.11
N VAL A 566 -21.40 -0.24 -9.63
CA VAL A 566 -22.41 0.21 -10.59
C VAL A 566 -22.23 -0.53 -11.92
N SER A 567 -22.96 -1.64 -12.08
CA SER A 567 -23.20 -2.24 -13.38
C SER A 567 -24.37 -1.49 -14.05
N PRO A 568 -24.21 -0.96 -15.27
CA PRO A 568 -25.25 -0.18 -15.90
C PRO A 568 -26.42 -1.09 -16.29
N SER A 569 -27.48 -1.09 -15.47
CA SER A 569 -28.82 -1.28 -16.00
C SER A 569 -29.02 -0.21 -17.09
N PRO A 570 -29.53 -0.55 -18.28
CA PRO A 570 -29.97 0.49 -19.19
C PRO A 570 -31.02 1.34 -18.47
N THR A 571 -30.82 2.66 -18.44
CA THR A 571 -31.88 3.61 -18.08
C THR A 571 -33.11 3.25 -18.90
N PRO A 572 -34.30 3.06 -18.32
CA PRO A 572 -35.48 2.71 -19.10
C PRO A 572 -35.68 3.82 -20.12
N THR A 573 -35.53 3.48 -21.41
CA THR A 573 -35.74 4.44 -22.51
C THR A 573 -37.08 5.11 -22.27
N PRO A 574 -37.15 6.46 -22.20
CA PRO A 574 -38.39 7.13 -21.85
C PRO A 574 -39.45 6.71 -22.86
N SER A 575 -40.42 5.90 -22.40
CA SER A 575 -41.52 5.43 -23.24
C SER A 575 -42.14 6.67 -23.86
N PRO A 576 -42.16 6.79 -25.20
CA PRO A 576 -42.35 8.08 -25.85
C PRO A 576 -43.64 8.72 -25.37
N THR A 577 -43.52 9.78 -24.58
CA THR A 577 -44.65 10.51 -24.01
C THR A 577 -45.62 10.79 -25.15
N PRO A 578 -46.86 10.28 -25.10
CA PRO A 578 -47.74 10.28 -26.25
C PRO A 578 -47.93 11.73 -26.70
N SER A 579 -47.40 12.02 -27.90
CA SER A 579 -47.34 13.38 -28.43
C SER A 579 -48.70 14.05 -28.26
N PRO A 580 -48.76 15.25 -27.64
CA PRO A 580 -50.02 15.82 -27.20
C PRO A 580 -50.96 15.92 -28.40
N THR A 581 -52.02 15.11 -28.36
CA THR A 581 -53.05 15.11 -29.40
C THR A 581 -53.54 16.56 -29.55
N PRO A 582 -53.54 17.13 -30.76
CA PRO A 582 -53.72 18.57 -30.93
C PRO A 582 -55.12 19.00 -30.50
N THR A 583 -55.23 19.43 -29.23
CA THR A 583 -56.43 20.01 -28.64
C THR A 583 -56.82 21.22 -29.50
N PRO A 584 -58.07 21.27 -30.02
CA PRO A 584 -58.46 22.32 -30.96
C PRO A 584 -58.33 23.70 -30.31
N SER A 585 -57.60 24.59 -30.97
CA SER A 585 -57.38 25.96 -30.50
C SER A 585 -58.73 26.70 -30.31
N PRO A 586 -58.94 27.39 -29.18
CA PRO A 586 -60.19 28.10 -28.92
C PRO A 586 -60.39 29.26 -29.90
N THR A 587 -61.57 29.28 -30.53
CA THR A 587 -61.94 30.30 -31.52
C THR A 587 -61.86 31.73 -30.95
N PRO A 588 -61.07 32.65 -31.54
CA PRO A 588 -61.06 34.04 -31.11
C PRO A 588 -62.37 34.75 -31.48
N SER A 589 -62.98 35.43 -30.51
CA SER A 589 -64.18 36.26 -30.69
C SER A 589 -63.80 37.68 -31.15
N PRO A 590 -64.52 38.32 -32.11
CA PRO A 590 -64.07 39.54 -32.76
C PRO A 590 -64.54 40.85 -32.13
N THR A 591 -63.61 41.79 -31.91
CA THR A 591 -63.85 43.22 -31.62
C THR A 591 -62.68 44.07 -32.18
N PRO A 592 -62.83 45.40 -32.40
CA PRO A 592 -62.76 45.88 -33.79
C PRO A 592 -61.64 46.87 -34.14
N THR A 593 -61.45 47.04 -35.45
CA THR A 593 -60.50 47.95 -36.11
C THR A 593 -60.78 49.45 -35.90
N PRO A 594 -59.71 50.27 -35.80
CA PRO A 594 -59.68 51.62 -36.37
C PRO A 594 -58.62 51.81 -37.48
N THR A 595 -58.83 52.84 -38.30
CA THR A 595 -58.18 53.10 -39.62
C THR A 595 -56.89 53.96 -39.53
N PRO A 596 -55.90 53.83 -40.45
CA PRO A 596 -54.57 54.45 -40.31
C PRO A 596 -54.35 55.79 -41.06
N THR A 597 -53.25 56.49 -40.70
CA THR A 597 -52.65 57.66 -41.38
C THR A 597 -51.12 57.70 -41.15
N PRO A 598 -50.29 58.45 -41.94
CA PRO A 598 -49.05 57.85 -42.46
C PRO A 598 -47.71 58.63 -42.31
N SER A 599 -46.62 57.86 -42.47
CA SER A 599 -45.34 58.13 -43.20
C SER A 599 -44.72 59.54 -43.31
N SER A 600 -43.39 59.60 -43.06
CA SER A 600 -42.48 60.57 -43.69
C SER A 600 -41.06 60.00 -43.95
N THR A 601 -40.52 60.29 -45.13
CA THR A 601 -39.15 60.01 -45.66
C THR A 601 -38.49 61.35 -46.11
N PRO A 602 -37.27 61.42 -46.73
CA PRO A 602 -36.22 60.43 -47.07
C PRO A 602 -34.91 60.72 -46.27
N THR A 603 -33.62 60.53 -46.65
CA THR A 603 -32.79 60.25 -47.87
C THR A 603 -31.41 59.68 -47.39
N SER A 604 -30.34 59.33 -48.14
CA SER A 604 -29.91 59.46 -49.56
C SER A 604 -28.75 58.49 -49.95
N THR A 605 -28.53 58.39 -51.26
CA THR A 605 -27.45 57.82 -52.11
C THR A 605 -26.03 58.47 -51.95
N PRO A 606 -24.92 58.02 -52.62
CA PRO A 606 -24.82 57.24 -53.89
C PRO A 606 -23.75 56.11 -54.04
N THR A 607 -23.83 55.42 -55.18
CA THR A 607 -22.98 54.33 -55.75
C THR A 607 -21.73 54.82 -56.52
N PRO A 608 -20.86 53.94 -57.06
CA PRO A 608 -20.87 53.69 -58.53
C PRO A 608 -20.60 52.24 -59.03
N GLU A 609 -20.79 52.02 -60.34
CA GLU A 609 -20.57 50.80 -61.16
C GLU A 609 -19.32 50.99 -62.11
N PRO A 610 -18.90 50.16 -63.13
CA PRO A 610 -19.63 49.09 -63.87
C PRO A 610 -18.86 47.77 -64.30
N SER A 611 -19.63 46.87 -64.94
CA SER A 611 -19.35 45.79 -65.97
C SER A 611 -17.97 45.64 -66.69
N PRO A 612 -17.62 44.50 -67.38
CA PRO A 612 -18.49 43.61 -68.21
C PRO A 612 -18.18 42.07 -68.28
N THR A 613 -18.85 41.36 -69.22
CA THR A 613 -19.08 39.90 -69.36
C THR A 613 -18.18 39.08 -70.33
N SER A 614 -17.99 37.77 -70.08
CA SER A 614 -17.70 36.69 -71.07
C SER A 614 -18.07 35.29 -70.50
N THR A 615 -18.99 34.50 -71.07
CA THR A 615 -18.86 33.32 -72.01
C THR A 615 -18.22 32.01 -71.45
N PRO A 616 -18.57 30.78 -71.94
CA PRO A 616 -18.87 29.64 -71.02
C PRO A 616 -18.25 28.25 -71.33
N THR A 617 -18.60 27.23 -70.50
CA THR A 617 -18.43 25.73 -70.66
C THR A 617 -16.98 25.19 -70.54
N PRO A 618 -16.73 23.90 -70.17
CA PRO A 618 -17.66 22.76 -70.06
C PRO A 618 -17.63 21.90 -68.75
N GLU A 619 -18.39 20.80 -68.83
CA GLU A 619 -18.69 19.69 -67.90
C GLU A 619 -17.47 18.89 -67.35
N PRO A 620 -17.63 18.04 -66.30
CA PRO A 620 -18.06 16.65 -66.55
C PRO A 620 -19.05 16.01 -65.54
N SER A 621 -19.92 15.13 -66.04
CA SER A 621 -20.67 14.12 -65.26
C SER A 621 -19.81 12.87 -64.93
N PRO A 622 -20.18 12.03 -63.94
CA PRO A 622 -21.10 10.92 -64.24
C PRO A 622 -22.18 10.64 -63.16
N THR A 623 -23.31 10.09 -63.60
CA THR A 623 -24.37 9.52 -62.76
C THR A 623 -24.22 8.00 -62.62
N SER A 624 -24.60 7.42 -61.48
CA SER A 624 -24.85 5.98 -61.35
C SER A 624 -26.15 5.69 -60.57
N THR A 625 -26.85 4.62 -60.97
CA THR A 625 -28.20 4.26 -60.52
C THR A 625 -28.15 3.00 -59.65
N PRO A 626 -28.90 2.92 -58.53
CA PRO A 626 -28.97 1.69 -57.72
C PRO A 626 -29.81 0.59 -58.39
N THR A 627 -29.56 -0.67 -58.04
CA THR A 627 -30.36 -1.86 -58.41
C THR A 627 -30.52 -2.74 -57.16
N PRO A 628 -31.72 -3.31 -56.87
CA PRO A 628 -32.03 -3.99 -55.60
C PRO A 628 -32.00 -5.55 -55.67
N GLU A 629 -32.59 -6.18 -54.64
CA GLU A 629 -32.87 -7.63 -54.41
C GLU A 629 -31.75 -8.52 -53.82
N PRO A 630 -32.09 -9.58 -53.04
CA PRO A 630 -33.31 -9.81 -52.22
C PRO A 630 -33.05 -10.37 -50.79
N GLU A 631 -34.12 -10.53 -50.00
CA GLU A 631 -34.13 -11.15 -48.64
C GLU A 631 -34.34 -12.70 -48.63
N PRO A 632 -34.16 -13.40 -47.48
CA PRO A 632 -34.11 -14.88 -47.39
C PRO A 632 -35.38 -15.57 -46.83
N GLU A 633 -35.51 -16.89 -47.00
CA GLU A 633 -36.51 -17.75 -46.32
C GLU A 633 -36.03 -19.26 -46.25
N PRO A 634 -36.69 -20.24 -45.55
CA PRO A 634 -36.16 -20.70 -44.25
C PRO A 634 -36.15 -22.24 -43.96
N THR A 635 -35.91 -22.60 -42.68
CA THR A 635 -36.26 -23.85 -41.92
C THR A 635 -35.50 -25.19 -42.08
N SER A 636 -35.03 -25.79 -40.97
CA SER A 636 -35.63 -27.00 -40.31
C SER A 636 -34.68 -27.72 -39.30
N THR A 637 -35.22 -28.62 -38.46
CA THR A 637 -34.62 -29.22 -37.23
C THR A 637 -35.52 -30.39 -36.71
N PRO A 638 -35.23 -31.14 -35.60
CA PRO A 638 -33.95 -31.60 -34.99
C PRO A 638 -33.93 -33.09 -34.46
N THR A 639 -32.76 -33.62 -34.01
CA THR A 639 -32.59 -34.64 -32.90
C THR A 639 -33.13 -36.10 -33.15
N PRO A 640 -32.73 -37.21 -32.44
CA PRO A 640 -31.71 -37.49 -31.38
C PRO A 640 -30.66 -38.63 -31.63
N GLU A 641 -29.66 -38.69 -30.73
CA GLU A 641 -28.91 -39.83 -30.09
C GLU A 641 -28.60 -41.21 -30.76
N LEU A 642 -27.34 -41.69 -30.63
CA LEU A 642 -26.90 -42.61 -29.53
C LEU A 642 -25.36 -42.91 -29.54
N SER A 643 -24.86 -43.49 -28.44
CA SER A 643 -23.44 -43.86 -28.12
C SER A 643 -23.04 -45.29 -28.61
N PRO A 644 -21.79 -45.84 -28.49
CA PRO A 644 -20.82 -45.71 -27.37
C PRO A 644 -19.29 -45.64 -27.72
N SER A 645 -18.46 -45.65 -26.66
CA SER A 645 -16.99 -45.46 -26.63
C SER A 645 -16.14 -46.76 -26.71
N SER A 646 -14.88 -46.67 -27.18
CA SER A 646 -13.68 -47.25 -26.51
C SER A 646 -12.34 -46.95 -27.22
N THR A 647 -11.24 -46.90 -26.44
CA THR A 647 -9.85 -46.54 -26.82
C THR A 647 -9.06 -47.70 -27.45
N PRO A 648 -7.94 -47.45 -28.17
CA PRO A 648 -6.65 -47.88 -27.59
C PRO A 648 -5.38 -47.03 -27.89
N VAL A 649 -4.41 -47.25 -27.00
CA VAL A 649 -2.99 -46.83 -26.87
C VAL A 649 -2.11 -46.89 -28.15
N PRO A 650 -1.13 -45.98 -28.32
CA PRO A 650 0.01 -46.09 -29.27
C PRO A 650 1.39 -46.35 -28.60
N THR A 651 2.24 -47.24 -29.16
CA THR A 651 3.67 -47.54 -28.84
C THR A 651 4.19 -48.61 -29.85
N PRO A 652 5.49 -48.74 -30.25
CA PRO A 652 6.70 -47.92 -30.06
C PRO A 652 7.41 -47.45 -31.37
N THR A 653 8.51 -46.70 -31.21
CA THR A 653 9.47 -46.22 -32.24
C THR A 653 10.51 -47.29 -32.68
N PRO A 654 11.21 -47.09 -33.81
CA PRO A 654 12.67 -47.32 -33.83
C PRO A 654 13.51 -46.22 -34.52
N THR A 655 14.79 -46.14 -34.14
CA THR A 655 15.78 -45.08 -34.48
C THR A 655 16.74 -45.46 -35.62
N PRO A 656 17.32 -44.49 -36.38
CA PRO A 656 18.53 -44.67 -37.18
C PRO A 656 19.75 -43.84 -36.70
N THR A 657 20.98 -44.32 -36.93
CA THR A 657 22.27 -43.64 -36.60
C THR A 657 23.42 -44.23 -37.49
N PRO A 658 24.72 -43.84 -37.41
CA PRO A 658 25.41 -42.98 -38.40
C PRO A 658 26.58 -43.65 -39.19
N ALA A 659 27.18 -42.92 -40.15
CA ALA A 659 28.52 -43.15 -40.76
C ALA A 659 28.95 -41.96 -41.67
N PRO A 660 30.21 -41.84 -42.15
CA PRO A 660 31.46 -41.69 -41.40
C PRO A 660 32.41 -40.57 -41.94
N ASN A 661 33.57 -40.35 -41.29
CA ASN A 661 34.57 -39.30 -41.59
C ASN A 661 35.75 -39.75 -42.50
N PRO A 662 36.34 -38.86 -43.34
CA PRO A 662 37.64 -39.08 -44.03
C PRO A 662 38.85 -38.35 -43.38
N ALA A 663 40.08 -38.72 -43.77
CA ALA A 663 41.35 -38.30 -43.14
C ALA A 663 42.48 -38.00 -44.20
N PRO A 664 43.77 -37.74 -43.87
CA PRO A 664 44.53 -36.60 -44.44
C PRO A 664 45.79 -36.94 -45.29
N GLU A 665 46.40 -35.94 -45.94
CA GLU A 665 47.82 -35.84 -46.41
C GLU A 665 48.05 -34.49 -47.20
N PRO A 666 49.27 -34.08 -47.64
CA PRO A 666 50.54 -33.87 -46.90
C PRO A 666 51.22 -32.48 -47.19
N VAL A 667 52.41 -32.23 -46.64
CA VAL A 667 53.17 -30.94 -46.73
C VAL A 667 54.49 -31.04 -47.53
N PRO A 668 54.88 -30.06 -48.38
CA PRO A 668 56.20 -29.95 -49.01
C PRO A 668 57.14 -28.86 -48.41
N ILE A 669 58.42 -28.86 -48.83
CA ILE A 669 59.58 -28.27 -48.12
C ILE A 669 60.14 -26.97 -48.76
N SER A 670 60.90 -26.19 -47.99
CA SER A 670 61.45 -24.85 -48.28
C SER A 670 62.90 -24.81 -48.84
N THR A 671 63.32 -23.67 -49.43
CA THR A 671 64.72 -23.19 -49.62
C THR A 671 64.75 -21.69 -50.10
N PRO A 672 65.86 -20.92 -50.00
CA PRO A 672 65.84 -19.43 -49.91
C PRO A 672 66.74 -18.66 -50.95
N VAL A 673 67.26 -17.44 -50.58
CA VAL A 673 68.36 -16.60 -51.19
C VAL A 673 67.93 -15.49 -52.21
N PRO A 674 68.48 -14.23 -52.26
CA PRO A 674 69.14 -13.34 -51.26
C PRO A 674 68.71 -11.82 -51.34
N GLU A 675 69.49 -10.90 -50.73
CA GLU A 675 69.33 -9.42 -50.64
C GLU A 675 69.83 -8.60 -51.87
N PRO A 676 69.50 -7.28 -51.97
CA PRO A 676 70.56 -6.25 -52.14
C PRO A 676 70.31 -4.81 -51.57
N ILE A 677 71.15 -4.38 -50.61
CA ILE A 677 71.94 -3.11 -50.51
C ILE A 677 71.36 -1.74 -51.02
N LEU A 678 70.92 -0.90 -50.06
CA LEU A 678 71.21 0.55 -49.77
C LEU A 678 70.81 1.77 -50.68
N ILE A 679 70.00 2.70 -50.08
CA ILE A 679 70.18 4.20 -49.94
C ILE A 679 70.02 5.12 -51.20
N PRO A 680 69.44 6.38 -51.16
CA PRO A 680 68.64 7.12 -50.14
C PRO A 680 67.33 7.84 -50.66
N THR A 681 66.78 8.76 -49.84
CA THR A 681 65.88 9.92 -50.14
C THR A 681 64.34 9.68 -50.30
N PRO A 682 63.45 10.64 -49.96
CA PRO A 682 62.47 10.35 -48.89
C PRO A 682 61.00 10.81 -49.07
N THR A 683 60.12 10.26 -48.21
CA THR A 683 58.81 10.78 -47.77
C THR A 683 57.68 10.85 -48.82
N PRO A 684 56.61 10.04 -48.66
CA PRO A 684 55.44 10.52 -47.91
C PRO A 684 54.90 9.57 -46.82
N THR A 685 53.88 10.04 -46.09
CA THR A 685 53.33 9.48 -44.83
C THR A 685 52.65 8.11 -44.97
N MET A 686 52.72 7.27 -43.92
CA MET A 686 52.08 5.96 -43.85
C MET A 686 50.71 5.95 -43.15
N THR A 687 49.86 5.00 -43.57
CA THR A 687 48.84 4.33 -42.73
C THR A 687 49.15 2.82 -42.67
N PRO A 688 48.86 2.11 -41.55
CA PRO A 688 49.29 0.72 -41.34
C PRO A 688 48.37 -0.35 -41.96
N MET A 689 48.88 -1.59 -42.03
CA MET A 689 48.29 -2.77 -42.69
C MET A 689 48.00 -3.90 -41.65
N PRO A 690 46.99 -4.78 -41.84
CA PRO A 690 46.54 -5.73 -40.80
C PRO A 690 47.38 -7.02 -40.62
N THR A 691 47.04 -7.78 -39.57
CA THR A 691 47.77 -8.93 -38.98
C THR A 691 46.88 -10.21 -38.95
N PRO A 692 47.43 -11.44 -39.12
CA PRO A 692 46.63 -12.69 -39.21
C PRO A 692 46.22 -13.33 -37.86
N THR A 693 45.39 -14.37 -37.94
CA THR A 693 44.62 -15.01 -36.83
C THR A 693 44.90 -16.53 -36.70
N PRO A 694 44.91 -17.13 -35.48
CA PRO A 694 45.17 -18.57 -35.27
C PRO A 694 43.93 -19.48 -35.32
N THR A 695 44.12 -20.79 -35.10
CA THR A 695 43.09 -21.87 -35.12
C THR A 695 43.23 -22.76 -33.86
N LEU A 696 42.16 -23.47 -33.45
CA LEU A 696 42.07 -24.23 -32.19
C LEU A 696 41.70 -25.72 -32.42
N GLU A 697 42.03 -26.57 -31.44
CA GLU A 697 41.61 -27.99 -31.34
C GLU A 697 40.33 -28.17 -30.50
N VAL A 698 39.70 -29.34 -30.62
CA VAL A 698 38.38 -29.71 -30.06
C VAL A 698 38.53 -30.81 -29.01
N LYS A 699 37.73 -30.77 -27.93
CA LYS A 699 37.85 -31.62 -26.73
C LYS A 699 36.95 -32.87 -26.73
N SER A 700 37.07 -33.73 -25.71
CA SER A 700 36.46 -35.08 -25.67
C SER A 700 36.15 -35.67 -24.27
N ASP A 701 35.94 -34.86 -23.22
CA ASP A 701 35.64 -35.37 -21.85
C ASP A 701 34.13 -35.32 -21.51
N PRO A 702 33.40 -36.46 -21.47
CA PRO A 702 31.96 -36.49 -21.25
C PRO A 702 31.55 -36.59 -19.75
N TYR A 703 32.45 -36.39 -18.80
CA TYR A 703 32.11 -36.53 -17.38
C TYR A 703 31.37 -35.29 -16.88
N LEU A 704 30.44 -35.47 -15.95
CA LEU A 704 29.98 -34.36 -15.13
C LEU A 704 31.03 -34.05 -14.06
N SER A 705 31.41 -32.78 -13.92
CA SER A 705 32.21 -32.27 -12.81
C SER A 705 31.38 -32.08 -11.54
N ASP A 706 30.10 -31.70 -11.66
CA ASP A 706 29.13 -31.67 -10.56
C ASP A 706 27.67 -31.90 -11.03
N LEU A 707 26.80 -32.35 -10.12
CA LEU A 707 25.37 -32.59 -10.33
C LEU A 707 24.56 -32.42 -9.03
N VAL A 708 23.66 -31.43 -9.01
CA VAL A 708 22.79 -31.09 -7.88
C VAL A 708 21.32 -31.25 -8.28
N VAL A 709 20.44 -31.61 -7.33
CA VAL A 709 18.98 -31.68 -7.49
C VAL A 709 18.33 -30.80 -6.42
N THR A 710 17.34 -29.99 -6.80
CA THR A 710 16.65 -29.07 -5.87
C THR A 710 15.63 -29.80 -5.01
N GLY A 711 15.57 -29.55 -3.70
CA GLY A 711 14.55 -30.12 -2.81
C GLY A 711 14.59 -31.65 -2.69
N ALA A 712 15.69 -32.30 -3.11
CA ALA A 712 15.89 -33.73 -2.99
C ALA A 712 17.40 -34.05 -2.98
N LYS A 713 17.95 -34.47 -1.84
CA LYS A 713 19.41 -34.60 -1.67
C LYS A 713 19.94 -35.95 -2.15
N LEU A 714 20.87 -35.92 -3.11
CA LEU A 714 21.53 -37.12 -3.65
C LEU A 714 22.25 -37.95 -2.58
N LYS A 715 22.06 -39.26 -2.63
CA LYS A 715 22.76 -40.30 -1.87
C LYS A 715 23.35 -41.35 -2.84
N PRO A 716 24.67 -41.58 -2.84
CA PRO A 716 25.71 -40.80 -2.14
C PRO A 716 25.73 -39.33 -2.62
N ALA A 717 26.49 -38.46 -1.93
CA ALA A 717 26.80 -37.14 -2.48
C ALA A 717 27.51 -37.28 -3.83
N PHE A 718 27.36 -36.30 -4.72
CA PHE A 718 27.82 -36.43 -6.10
C PHE A 718 29.34 -36.63 -6.21
N VAL A 719 29.75 -37.57 -7.07
CA VAL A 719 31.14 -37.81 -7.49
C VAL A 719 31.14 -38.14 -8.99
N PRO A 720 31.97 -37.49 -9.83
CA PRO A 720 32.00 -37.65 -11.29
C PRO A 720 31.98 -39.08 -11.85
N ASP A 721 32.59 -40.04 -11.13
CA ASP A 721 32.67 -41.43 -11.56
C ASP A 721 31.41 -42.25 -11.25
N ILE A 722 30.62 -41.87 -10.24
CA ILE A 722 29.41 -42.57 -9.81
C ILE A 722 28.24 -42.15 -10.70
N LEU A 723 27.62 -43.13 -11.36
CA LEU A 723 26.59 -42.91 -12.39
C LEU A 723 25.14 -43.14 -11.93
N ASN A 724 24.90 -43.63 -10.72
CA ASN A 724 23.54 -43.89 -10.22
C ASN A 724 23.40 -43.39 -8.78
N TYR A 725 22.29 -42.71 -8.51
CA TYR A 725 21.98 -42.07 -7.23
C TYR A 725 20.53 -42.32 -6.83
N GLU A 726 20.25 -42.31 -5.53
CA GLU A 726 18.89 -42.16 -5.02
C GLU A 726 18.77 -40.83 -4.26
N ALA A 727 17.57 -40.28 -4.20
CA ALA A 727 17.23 -39.14 -3.36
C ALA A 727 15.83 -39.34 -2.78
N VAL A 728 15.53 -38.61 -1.72
CA VAL A 728 14.16 -38.45 -1.20
C VAL A 728 13.83 -36.97 -1.30
N ALA A 729 12.63 -36.66 -1.75
CA ALA A 729 12.11 -35.29 -1.81
C ALA A 729 11.86 -34.76 -0.39
N GLU A 730 12.14 -33.49 -0.20
CA GLU A 730 11.90 -32.79 1.06
C GLU A 730 10.40 -32.49 1.24
N GLU A 731 9.97 -32.29 2.48
CA GLU A 731 8.55 -32.22 2.83
C GLU A 731 7.85 -31.07 2.08
N ASP A 732 6.62 -31.31 1.60
CA ASP A 732 5.85 -30.44 0.69
C ASP A 732 6.49 -30.00 -0.65
N VAL A 733 7.68 -30.49 -0.99
CA VAL A 733 8.21 -30.42 -2.36
C VAL A 733 7.43 -31.35 -3.28
N ARG A 734 6.96 -30.83 -4.43
CA ARG A 734 6.27 -31.60 -5.49
C ARG A 734 6.87 -31.43 -6.89
N PHE A 735 7.92 -30.61 -7.03
CA PHE A 735 8.63 -30.36 -8.29
C PHE A 735 10.13 -30.22 -8.02
N VAL A 736 10.98 -30.75 -8.90
CA VAL A 736 12.44 -30.67 -8.78
C VAL A 736 13.12 -30.34 -10.11
N CYS A 737 14.22 -29.60 -10.05
CA CYS A 737 15.14 -29.34 -11.15
C CYS A 737 16.51 -29.95 -10.84
N ILE A 738 17.39 -30.03 -11.84
CA ILE A 738 18.82 -30.32 -11.65
C ILE A 738 19.67 -29.12 -12.04
N VAL A 739 20.89 -29.03 -11.52
CA VAL A 739 22.01 -28.30 -12.13
C VAL A 739 23.11 -29.32 -12.44
N ALA A 740 23.59 -29.37 -13.68
CA ALA A 740 24.61 -30.33 -14.11
C ALA A 740 25.76 -29.61 -14.83
N TYR A 741 27.00 -29.85 -14.40
CA TYR A 741 28.20 -29.28 -15.01
C TYR A 741 28.96 -30.38 -15.73
N ALA A 742 29.18 -30.24 -17.04
CA ALA A 742 30.18 -31.05 -17.73
C ALA A 742 31.58 -30.57 -17.38
N ARG A 743 32.54 -31.48 -17.35
CA ARG A 743 33.98 -31.19 -17.16
C ARG A 743 34.60 -30.57 -18.42
N ASP A 744 33.95 -30.73 -19.57
CA ASP A 744 34.33 -30.20 -20.86
C ASP A 744 33.37 -29.08 -21.29
N ASP A 745 33.92 -27.95 -21.71
CA ASP A 745 33.17 -26.70 -21.92
C ASP A 745 32.28 -26.76 -23.17
N GLY A 746 32.68 -27.58 -24.15
CA GLY A 746 31.95 -27.82 -25.40
C GLY A 746 30.99 -29.01 -25.34
N ALA A 747 30.83 -29.67 -24.19
CA ALA A 747 29.96 -30.83 -24.04
C ALA A 747 28.47 -30.44 -23.92
N GLU A 748 27.62 -31.12 -24.68
CA GLU A 748 26.17 -31.03 -24.54
C GLU A 748 25.68 -31.92 -23.39
N ILE A 749 24.77 -31.40 -22.56
CA ILE A 749 24.07 -32.16 -21.51
C ILE A 749 22.58 -32.19 -21.84
N THR A 750 21.88 -33.22 -21.37
CA THR A 750 20.42 -33.36 -21.46
C THR A 750 19.86 -33.88 -20.14
N LEU A 751 18.69 -33.39 -19.70
CA LEU A 751 17.85 -34.02 -18.68
C LEU A 751 16.63 -34.64 -19.35
N ASN A 752 16.41 -35.94 -19.13
CA ASN A 752 15.29 -36.69 -19.71
C ASN A 752 15.18 -36.56 -21.25
N GLY A 753 16.31 -36.30 -21.92
CA GLY A 753 16.40 -36.07 -23.37
C GLY A 753 16.25 -34.61 -23.82
N VAL A 754 15.86 -33.69 -22.93
CA VAL A 754 15.79 -32.25 -23.22
C VAL A 754 17.17 -31.61 -22.98
N PRO A 755 17.74 -30.83 -23.92
CA PRO A 755 19.03 -30.17 -23.74
C PRO A 755 19.08 -29.24 -22.51
N VAL A 756 20.15 -29.35 -21.73
CA VAL A 756 20.48 -28.52 -20.57
C VAL A 756 21.91 -28.02 -20.77
N LYS A 757 22.13 -26.70 -20.73
CA LYS A 757 23.47 -26.14 -20.89
C LYS A 757 24.31 -26.37 -19.63
N SER A 758 25.60 -26.65 -19.79
CA SER A 758 26.53 -26.88 -18.68
C SER A 758 26.46 -25.79 -17.59
N GLY A 759 26.26 -26.24 -16.36
CA GLY A 759 26.12 -25.40 -15.17
C GLY A 759 24.83 -24.59 -15.08
N SER A 760 23.81 -24.87 -15.90
CA SER A 760 22.48 -24.23 -15.79
C SER A 760 21.48 -25.12 -15.05
N ILE A 761 20.51 -24.51 -14.38
CA ILE A 761 19.35 -25.25 -13.89
C ILE A 761 18.50 -25.73 -15.07
N SER A 762 17.90 -26.91 -14.95
CA SER A 762 16.94 -27.45 -15.90
C SER A 762 15.56 -26.82 -15.74
N HIS A 763 14.67 -27.09 -16.70
CA HIS A 763 13.22 -27.02 -16.44
C HIS A 763 12.83 -27.88 -15.21
N ALA A 764 11.70 -27.55 -14.59
CA ALA A 764 11.13 -28.32 -13.49
C ALA A 764 10.53 -29.65 -13.97
N VAL A 765 10.72 -30.70 -13.17
CA VAL A 765 10.11 -32.02 -13.33
C VAL A 765 9.17 -32.26 -12.14
N GLU A 766 7.90 -32.50 -12.42
CA GLU A 766 6.89 -32.87 -11.41
C GLU A 766 7.23 -34.22 -10.78
N LEU A 767 7.15 -34.30 -9.45
CA LEU A 767 7.29 -35.54 -8.68
C LEU A 767 5.92 -36.12 -8.35
N LYS A 768 5.78 -37.43 -8.56
CA LYS A 768 4.59 -38.22 -8.18
C LYS A 768 4.95 -39.10 -6.98
N GLU A 769 3.96 -39.40 -6.14
CA GLU A 769 4.17 -40.28 -4.97
C GLU A 769 4.81 -41.61 -5.40
N GLY A 770 5.86 -42.03 -4.69
CA GLY A 770 6.76 -43.10 -5.12
C GLY A 770 8.05 -42.58 -5.76
N LYS A 771 8.78 -43.47 -6.46
CA LYS A 771 10.09 -43.15 -7.07
C LYS A 771 9.96 -42.66 -8.52
N ASN A 772 10.62 -41.54 -8.81
CA ASN A 772 10.66 -40.85 -10.10
C ASN A 772 12.09 -40.88 -10.64
N GLU A 773 12.34 -41.30 -11.89
CA GLU A 773 13.69 -41.24 -12.47
C GLU A 773 13.97 -39.94 -13.23
N LEU A 774 15.17 -39.40 -13.00
CA LEU A 774 15.81 -38.34 -13.77
C LEU A 774 17.05 -38.93 -14.45
N ILE A 775 17.17 -38.75 -15.77
CA ILE A 775 18.26 -39.29 -16.60
C ILE A 775 19.06 -38.11 -17.17
N VAL A 776 20.34 -38.01 -16.81
CA VAL A 776 21.22 -36.92 -17.21
C VAL A 776 22.30 -37.45 -18.14
N LYS A 777 22.24 -37.15 -19.44
CA LYS A 777 23.24 -37.61 -20.43
C LYS A 777 24.13 -36.45 -20.89
N VAL A 778 25.44 -36.69 -20.91
CA VAL A 778 26.47 -35.80 -21.45
C VAL A 778 27.04 -36.38 -22.75
N VAL A 779 27.34 -35.54 -23.75
CA VAL A 779 28.14 -35.85 -24.95
C VAL A 779 29.23 -34.80 -25.05
N ALA A 780 30.49 -35.20 -25.24
CA ALA A 780 31.63 -34.29 -25.31
C ALA A 780 31.65 -33.46 -26.62
N GLU A 781 32.56 -32.47 -26.70
CA GLU A 781 32.65 -31.56 -27.85
C GLU A 781 32.94 -32.28 -29.18
N ASP A 782 33.57 -33.46 -29.14
CA ASP A 782 33.76 -34.36 -30.29
C ASP A 782 32.45 -34.93 -30.89
N GLY A 783 31.31 -34.78 -30.21
CA GLY A 783 29.99 -35.27 -30.63
C GLY A 783 29.81 -36.79 -30.62
N ILE A 784 30.80 -37.54 -30.13
CA ILE A 784 30.91 -39.01 -30.22
C ILE A 784 30.98 -39.63 -28.83
N THR A 785 31.83 -39.08 -27.96
CA THR A 785 32.14 -39.62 -26.63
C THR A 785 31.07 -39.17 -25.64
N SER A 786 30.46 -40.08 -24.87
CA SER A 786 29.30 -39.74 -24.03
C SER A 786 29.18 -40.57 -22.74
N ARG A 787 28.50 -40.01 -21.73
CA ARG A 787 28.26 -40.62 -20.40
C ARG A 787 26.83 -40.33 -19.92
N THR A 788 26.32 -41.08 -18.96
CA THR A 788 24.93 -40.90 -18.46
C THR A 788 24.81 -41.25 -16.99
N TYR A 789 24.14 -40.37 -16.25
CA TYR A 789 23.88 -40.45 -14.82
C TYR A 789 22.37 -40.65 -14.60
N ARG A 790 21.97 -41.45 -13.61
CA ARG A 790 20.57 -41.64 -13.21
C ARG A 790 20.36 -41.27 -11.75
N ILE A 791 19.23 -40.66 -11.46
CA ILE A 791 18.79 -40.30 -10.12
C ILE A 791 17.37 -40.82 -9.93
N SER A 792 17.12 -41.57 -8.85
CA SER A 792 15.76 -42.01 -8.47
C SER A 792 15.28 -41.22 -7.24
N VAL A 793 14.31 -40.33 -7.43
CA VAL A 793 13.78 -39.42 -6.40
C VAL A 793 12.46 -39.98 -5.84
N LEU A 794 12.47 -40.40 -4.57
CA LEU A 794 11.29 -40.85 -3.84
C LEU A 794 10.52 -39.65 -3.25
N LEU A 795 9.24 -39.52 -3.57
CA LEU A 795 8.29 -38.68 -2.83
C LEU A 795 7.42 -39.60 -1.96
N GLU A 796 7.41 -39.38 -0.65
CA GLU A 796 6.66 -40.21 0.31
C GLU A 796 5.22 -39.71 0.53
N ALA A 797 4.31 -40.60 0.93
CA ALA A 797 2.87 -40.34 1.01
C ALA A 797 2.38 -40.19 2.46
N LEU A 798 1.46 -39.26 2.68
CA LEU A 798 0.95 -38.84 3.99
C LEU A 798 0.15 -39.94 4.72
N GLN A 799 0.23 -39.99 6.06
CA GLN A 799 -0.49 -40.95 6.91
C GLN A 799 -1.09 -40.27 8.15
N LEU A 800 -2.17 -40.84 8.70
CA LEU A 800 -2.96 -40.28 9.81
C LEU A 800 -2.88 -41.14 11.09
N PRO A 801 -2.93 -40.55 12.32
CA PRO A 801 -2.42 -41.20 13.54
C PRO A 801 -3.45 -41.97 14.40
N THR A 802 -2.94 -42.86 15.27
CA THR A 802 -3.66 -43.48 16.42
C THR A 802 -2.69 -43.77 17.61
N PRO A 803 -3.15 -43.98 18.87
CA PRO A 803 -2.35 -43.56 20.06
C PRO A 803 -1.86 -44.64 21.08
N THR A 804 -0.70 -44.34 21.70
CA THR A 804 -0.22 -44.60 23.11
C THR A 804 -0.13 -46.04 23.72
N PRO A 805 0.63 -46.29 24.84
CA PRO A 805 1.75 -45.56 25.50
C PRO A 805 2.98 -46.41 26.02
N ASP A 806 4.13 -45.72 26.24
CA ASP A 806 5.28 -46.07 27.14
C ASP A 806 6.17 -47.32 26.82
N LYS A 807 7.44 -47.49 27.25
CA LYS A 807 8.38 -46.79 28.18
C LYS A 807 9.85 -46.99 27.72
N SER A 808 10.68 -45.93 27.60
CA SER A 808 12.12 -45.87 27.96
C SER A 808 12.77 -44.59 27.41
N GLY A 809 13.45 -43.80 28.24
CA GLY A 809 13.92 -42.46 27.85
C GLY A 809 15.33 -42.38 27.25
N ASN A 810 15.46 -41.62 26.16
CA ASN A 810 16.63 -40.81 25.79
C ASN A 810 16.07 -39.57 25.02
N PRO A 811 16.69 -38.39 25.02
CA PRO A 811 16.04 -37.16 24.56
C PRO A 811 16.13 -36.93 23.04
N PHE A 812 15.37 -35.92 22.58
CA PHE A 812 15.10 -35.48 21.21
C PHE A 812 14.03 -36.28 20.44
N PHE A 813 13.06 -35.54 19.92
CA PHE A 813 11.77 -36.02 19.40
C PHE A 813 11.79 -36.20 17.88
N SER A 814 10.75 -36.87 17.34
CA SER A 814 10.86 -37.65 16.10
C SER A 814 10.01 -37.18 14.90
N SER A 815 9.17 -36.14 15.03
CA SER A 815 8.39 -35.60 13.91
C SER A 815 8.04 -34.12 14.10
N LEU A 816 7.70 -33.43 13.00
CA LEU A 816 7.19 -32.06 13.02
C LEU A 816 5.81 -31.97 13.70
N GLU A 817 4.97 -33.00 13.54
CA GLU A 817 3.63 -33.06 14.14
C GLU A 817 3.64 -33.21 15.66
N ASP A 818 4.66 -33.86 16.25
CA ASP A 818 4.83 -33.88 17.72
C ASP A 818 5.29 -32.51 18.23
N LEU A 819 6.11 -31.78 17.45
CA LEU A 819 6.55 -30.42 17.73
C LEU A 819 5.39 -29.40 17.66
N LEU A 820 4.40 -29.66 16.81
CA LEU A 820 3.13 -28.92 16.77
C LEU A 820 2.21 -29.29 17.95
N LYS A 821 2.12 -30.58 18.32
CA LYS A 821 1.25 -31.04 19.42
C LYS A 821 1.74 -30.68 20.82
N GLU A 822 3.05 -30.56 21.06
CA GLU A 822 3.57 -30.09 22.35
C GLU A 822 3.52 -28.54 22.49
N ASN A 823 3.13 -27.82 21.43
CA ASN A 823 2.80 -26.39 21.47
C ASN A 823 1.29 -26.08 21.42
N GLU A 824 0.39 -27.06 21.25
CA GLU A 824 -1.05 -26.83 21.43
C GLU A 824 -1.45 -26.80 22.91
N VAL A 825 -1.18 -25.67 23.57
CA VAL A 825 -2.10 -25.13 24.58
C VAL A 825 -3.02 -24.13 23.89
N SER A 826 -4.17 -24.65 23.48
CA SER A 826 -5.33 -23.92 22.93
C SER A 826 -6.03 -23.08 24.03
N PRO A 827 -7.01 -22.23 23.70
CA PRO A 827 -6.90 -21.03 22.87
C PRO A 827 -7.36 -19.78 23.66
N ASP A 828 -6.48 -18.84 23.96
CA ASP A 828 -6.82 -17.65 24.75
C ASP A 828 -5.87 -16.49 24.44
N GLY A 829 -6.32 -15.24 24.56
CA GLY A 829 -5.45 -14.05 24.53
C GLY A 829 -5.04 -13.52 23.15
N THR A 830 -5.66 -12.41 22.77
CA THR A 830 -5.24 -11.45 21.74
C THR A 830 -3.75 -11.06 21.82
N LYS A 831 -3.03 -11.24 20.70
CA LYS A 831 -1.89 -10.40 20.30
C LYS A 831 -2.01 -10.09 18.81
N GLY A 832 -1.95 -8.82 18.46
CA GLY A 832 -1.95 -8.34 17.07
C GLY A 832 -0.58 -8.46 16.43
N GLY A 833 -0.49 -8.08 15.15
CA GLY A 833 0.80 -7.89 14.49
C GLY A 833 1.52 -6.67 15.06
N ILE A 834 2.85 -6.66 14.98
CA ILE A 834 3.72 -5.63 15.60
C ILE A 834 3.53 -4.21 15.02
N PHE A 835 2.85 -4.08 13.89
CA PHE A 835 2.46 -2.80 13.30
C PHE A 835 1.00 -2.86 12.84
N ASP A 836 0.27 -1.75 12.97
CA ASP A 836 -1.17 -1.67 12.66
C ASP A 836 -1.47 -1.97 11.18
N ASP A 837 -0.51 -1.70 10.29
CA ASP A 837 -0.59 -1.98 8.85
C ASP A 837 0.10 -3.30 8.43
N VAL A 838 0.54 -4.11 9.41
CA VAL A 838 1.06 -5.48 9.25
C VAL A 838 0.17 -6.43 10.06
N PRO A 839 -1.10 -6.64 9.65
CA PRO A 839 -2.08 -7.38 10.44
C PRO A 839 -1.72 -8.87 10.55
N ARG A 840 -2.31 -9.55 11.54
CA ARG A 840 -2.02 -10.96 11.81
C ARG A 840 -2.43 -11.87 10.65
N GLY A 841 -1.49 -12.69 10.18
CA GLY A 841 -1.60 -13.46 8.94
C GLY A 841 -1.10 -12.74 7.69
N TYR A 842 -0.56 -11.52 7.79
CA TYR A 842 0.11 -10.85 6.67
C TYR A 842 1.36 -11.64 6.26
N TRP A 843 1.56 -11.86 4.96
CA TRP A 843 2.58 -12.77 4.43
C TRP A 843 4.04 -12.47 4.85
N ALA A 844 4.32 -11.25 5.32
CA ALA A 844 5.63 -10.85 5.83
C ALA A 844 5.66 -10.55 7.34
N GLU A 845 4.56 -10.77 8.09
CA GLU A 845 4.45 -10.51 9.53
C GLU A 845 5.64 -11.07 10.31
N GLU A 846 5.88 -12.39 10.21
CA GLU A 846 6.99 -13.06 10.90
C GLU A 846 8.38 -12.48 10.55
N TYR A 847 8.58 -12.01 9.32
CA TYR A 847 9.87 -11.45 8.89
C TYR A 847 10.06 -10.01 9.37
N ILE A 848 8.99 -9.22 9.36
CA ILE A 848 8.94 -7.84 9.90
C ILE A 848 9.18 -7.90 11.41
N GLN A 849 8.38 -8.68 12.12
CA GLN A 849 8.51 -8.96 13.55
C GLN A 849 9.94 -9.35 13.92
N LYS A 850 10.48 -10.40 13.28
CA LYS A 850 11.81 -10.94 13.61
C LYS A 850 12.99 -9.99 13.34
N LEU A 851 12.82 -8.93 12.54
CA LEU A 851 13.84 -7.88 12.41
C LEU A 851 13.59 -6.68 13.34
N TYR A 852 12.32 -6.35 13.63
CA TYR A 852 11.97 -5.31 14.61
C TYR A 852 12.43 -5.70 16.01
N GLU A 853 12.15 -6.94 16.44
CA GLU A 853 12.65 -7.60 17.67
C GLU A 853 14.19 -7.65 17.80
N LYS A 854 14.94 -7.15 16.81
CA LYS A 854 16.41 -7.15 16.77
C LYS A 854 17.02 -5.76 16.64
N GLY A 855 16.20 -4.69 16.68
CA GLY A 855 16.66 -3.32 16.45
C GLY A 855 17.16 -3.07 15.02
N ILE A 856 16.85 -3.98 14.09
CA ILE A 856 17.39 -3.95 12.71
C ILE A 856 16.55 -3.04 11.81
N ILE A 857 15.25 -2.93 12.09
CA ILE A 857 14.29 -2.03 11.43
C ILE A 857 13.42 -1.34 12.47
N SER A 858 12.93 -0.15 12.12
CA SER A 858 11.81 0.53 12.77
C SER A 858 10.63 0.65 11.80
N GLY A 859 9.45 1.06 12.29
CA GLY A 859 8.42 1.65 11.45
C GLY A 859 8.85 2.97 10.82
N ILE A 860 7.96 3.61 10.07
CA ILE A 860 8.10 5.04 9.71
C ILE A 860 7.75 5.94 10.90
N ASP A 861 6.83 5.46 11.73
CA ASP A 861 6.47 5.91 13.05
C ASP A 861 6.42 4.67 13.96
N GLU A 862 5.81 4.81 15.12
CA GLU A 862 5.75 3.80 16.16
C GLU A 862 4.69 2.70 15.83
N LYS A 863 3.58 3.02 15.15
CA LYS A 863 2.51 2.07 14.76
C LYS A 863 2.64 1.52 13.35
N THR A 864 3.24 2.27 12.44
CA THR A 864 3.12 2.04 10.99
C THR A 864 4.44 1.55 10.39
N PHE A 865 4.44 0.35 9.81
CA PHE A 865 5.61 -0.17 9.10
C PHE A 865 5.69 0.31 7.65
N MET A 866 4.57 0.62 7.03
CA MET A 866 4.38 0.73 5.59
C MET A 866 4.98 -0.45 4.81
N PRO A 867 4.48 -1.70 4.97
CA PRO A 867 5.00 -2.88 4.29
C PRO A 867 4.99 -2.74 2.76
N GLY A 868 4.05 -1.96 2.21
CA GLY A 868 3.93 -1.65 0.78
C GLY A 868 4.78 -0.48 0.28
N ARG A 869 5.30 0.42 1.15
CA ARG A 869 6.08 1.58 0.68
C ARG A 869 7.42 1.10 0.11
N PRO A 870 7.86 1.64 -1.05
CA PRO A 870 9.22 1.46 -1.54
C PRO A 870 10.30 1.79 -0.49
N ILE A 871 11.45 1.12 -0.58
CA ILE A 871 12.63 1.39 0.26
C ILE A 871 13.76 2.03 -0.54
N THR A 872 14.47 3.00 0.03
CA THR A 872 15.59 3.67 -0.63
C THR A 872 16.88 2.84 -0.57
N ARG A 873 17.83 3.15 -1.46
CA ARG A 873 19.17 2.54 -1.48
C ARG A 873 19.92 2.77 -0.16
N ALA A 874 19.76 3.94 0.47
CA ALA A 874 20.32 4.24 1.79
C ALA A 874 19.67 3.42 2.91
N GLU A 875 18.34 3.40 2.99
CA GLU A 875 17.58 2.61 3.97
C GLU A 875 17.93 1.11 3.87
N PHE A 876 17.90 0.55 2.65
CA PHE A 876 18.24 -0.87 2.44
C PHE A 876 19.68 -1.20 2.87
N THR A 877 20.63 -0.31 2.58
CA THR A 877 22.04 -0.46 2.99
C THR A 877 22.20 -0.38 4.51
N GLN A 878 21.46 0.51 5.18
CA GLN A 878 21.44 0.62 6.64
C GLN A 878 20.98 -0.68 7.30
N ILE A 879 19.86 -1.26 6.81
CA ILE A 879 19.31 -2.49 7.39
C ILE A 879 20.29 -3.66 7.20
N ILE A 880 20.96 -3.78 6.05
CA ILE A 880 21.99 -4.81 5.81
C ILE A 880 23.19 -4.64 6.77
N VAL A 881 23.69 -3.41 6.94
CA VAL A 881 24.81 -3.10 7.86
C VAL A 881 24.45 -3.46 9.31
N ASN A 882 23.24 -3.12 9.75
CA ASN A 882 22.73 -3.45 11.08
C ASN A 882 22.57 -4.98 11.26
N SER A 883 21.93 -5.64 10.29
CA SER A 883 21.64 -7.08 10.31
C SER A 883 22.89 -7.95 10.44
N LEU A 884 23.94 -7.57 9.71
CA LEU A 884 25.19 -8.31 9.63
C LEU A 884 26.24 -7.80 10.64
N LYS A 885 25.88 -6.79 11.45
CA LYS A 885 26.73 -6.13 12.45
C LYS A 885 28.10 -5.70 11.90
N ILE A 886 28.07 -5.09 10.71
CA ILE A 886 29.29 -4.67 10.00
C ILE A 886 29.94 -3.51 10.77
N PRO A 887 31.21 -3.62 11.20
CA PRO A 887 31.85 -2.58 12.00
C PRO A 887 32.11 -1.33 11.16
N TYR A 888 32.03 -0.16 11.80
CA TYR A 888 32.31 1.11 11.10
C TYR A 888 33.69 1.09 10.45
N ARG A 889 33.74 1.34 9.14
CA ARG A 889 34.98 1.49 8.40
C ARG A 889 34.83 2.58 7.35
N GLU A 890 35.71 3.56 7.42
CA GLU A 890 35.82 4.61 6.41
C GLU A 890 36.35 4.03 5.09
N ALA A 891 35.70 4.39 3.98
CA ALA A 891 36.06 3.91 2.65
C ALA A 891 37.18 4.75 2.04
N GLY A 892 38.12 4.12 1.33
CA GLY A 892 39.07 4.84 0.46
C GLY A 892 38.46 5.29 -0.87
N LEU A 893 37.12 5.34 -0.95
CA LEU A 893 36.34 5.59 -2.17
C LEU A 893 35.10 6.38 -1.73
N HIS A 894 35.07 7.66 -2.07
CA HIS A 894 34.00 8.58 -1.71
C HIS A 894 32.99 8.68 -2.86
N PHE A 895 31.71 8.81 -2.53
CA PHE A 895 30.66 9.11 -3.49
C PHE A 895 30.37 10.61 -3.50
N ASN A 896 30.07 11.17 -4.67
CA ASN A 896 29.91 12.62 -4.87
C ASN A 896 28.68 13.22 -4.18
N ASP A 897 27.78 12.38 -3.72
CA ASP A 897 26.44 12.65 -3.17
C ASP A 897 26.24 12.06 -1.75
N VAL A 898 27.33 11.72 -1.05
CA VAL A 898 27.30 11.15 0.31
C VAL A 898 28.30 11.89 1.19
N THR A 899 27.82 12.62 2.20
CA THR A 899 28.64 13.52 3.04
C THR A 899 28.65 13.08 4.49
N GLU A 900 29.67 13.48 5.27
CA GLU A 900 29.81 13.14 6.70
C GLU A 900 28.61 13.52 7.59
N LYS A 901 27.71 14.39 7.09
CA LYS A 901 26.51 14.85 7.80
C LYS A 901 25.28 13.98 7.56
N ASP A 902 25.30 13.14 6.53
CA ASP A 902 24.17 12.28 6.19
C ASP A 902 24.01 11.14 7.19
N TRP A 903 22.78 10.85 7.62
CA TRP A 903 22.52 9.80 8.62
C TRP A 903 23.01 8.41 8.17
N TYR A 904 22.94 8.14 6.86
CA TYR A 904 23.43 6.92 6.24
C TYR A 904 24.94 6.92 5.95
N TYR A 905 25.68 8.02 6.16
CA TYR A 905 27.10 8.15 5.79
C TYR A 905 27.96 6.99 6.29
N LYS A 906 27.85 6.68 7.59
CA LYS A 906 28.66 5.64 8.24
C LYS A 906 28.36 4.26 7.66
N SER A 907 27.11 4.01 7.32
CA SER A 907 26.61 2.72 6.83
C SER A 907 26.94 2.53 5.36
N VAL A 908 26.77 3.55 4.52
CA VAL A 908 27.19 3.54 3.11
C VAL A 908 28.71 3.46 2.99
N SER A 909 29.46 4.25 3.78
CA SER A 909 30.92 4.14 3.86
C SER A 909 31.38 2.75 4.28
N SER A 910 30.75 2.16 5.31
CA SER A 910 31.13 0.81 5.77
C SER A 910 30.76 -0.26 4.74
N ALA A 911 29.56 -0.20 4.17
CA ALA A 911 29.14 -1.13 3.11
C ALA A 911 30.03 -1.01 1.86
N ALA A 912 30.52 0.19 1.51
CA ALA A 912 31.47 0.40 0.41
C ALA A 912 32.90 -0.07 0.77
N ALA A 913 33.38 0.21 1.99
CA ALA A 913 34.68 -0.25 2.49
C ALA A 913 34.75 -1.78 2.64
N PHE A 914 33.61 -2.42 2.93
CA PHE A 914 33.43 -3.87 2.87
C PHE A 914 32.97 -4.36 1.48
N GLY A 915 32.70 -3.47 0.51
CA GLY A 915 32.39 -3.79 -0.90
C GLY A 915 31.04 -4.44 -1.18
N ILE A 916 30.08 -4.32 -0.26
CA ILE A 916 28.71 -4.84 -0.37
C ILE A 916 27.82 -3.90 -1.22
N VAL A 917 28.18 -2.61 -1.28
CA VAL A 917 27.60 -1.65 -2.23
C VAL A 917 28.67 -1.05 -3.13
N VAL A 918 28.25 -0.64 -4.33
CA VAL A 918 29.09 0.04 -5.34
C VAL A 918 28.32 1.25 -5.86
N GLY A 919 29.04 2.34 -6.14
CA GLY A 919 28.49 3.53 -6.77
C GLY A 919 28.22 3.35 -8.27
N ARG A 920 27.55 4.34 -8.84
CA ARG A 920 27.29 4.45 -10.28
C ARG A 920 28.54 4.90 -11.05
N PRO A 921 28.57 4.75 -12.39
CA PRO A 921 29.72 5.17 -13.22
C PRO A 921 30.04 6.67 -13.18
N ASP A 922 29.14 7.52 -12.69
CA ASP A 922 29.31 8.96 -12.46
C ASP A 922 29.91 9.30 -11.08
N GLY A 923 30.16 8.30 -10.23
CA GLY A 923 30.65 8.47 -8.87
C GLY A 923 29.58 8.78 -7.82
N SER A 924 28.29 8.72 -8.16
CA SER A 924 27.19 8.83 -7.19
C SER A 924 26.86 7.48 -6.52
N PHE A 925 26.23 7.51 -5.36
CA PHE A 925 25.62 6.36 -4.70
C PHE A 925 24.10 6.29 -4.92
N ALA A 926 23.46 7.44 -5.17
CA ALA A 926 22.02 7.65 -5.21
C ALA A 926 21.31 7.18 -3.93
N PRO A 927 21.62 7.77 -2.75
CA PRO A 927 21.11 7.29 -1.46
C PRO A 927 19.58 7.33 -1.36
N ASN A 928 18.96 8.40 -1.87
CA ASN A 928 17.53 8.67 -1.69
C ASN A 928 16.65 8.04 -2.78
N GLU A 929 17.21 7.42 -3.81
CA GLU A 929 16.42 6.72 -4.84
C GLU A 929 15.91 5.37 -4.32
N PHE A 930 14.69 5.01 -4.73
CA PHE A 930 14.08 3.72 -4.40
C PHE A 930 14.81 2.56 -5.09
N ILE A 931 15.03 1.46 -4.36
CA ILE A 931 15.78 0.32 -4.86
C ILE A 931 14.86 -0.61 -5.67
N THR A 932 15.13 -0.79 -6.96
CA THR A 932 14.41 -1.77 -7.77
C THR A 932 14.69 -3.20 -7.26
N ARG A 933 13.80 -4.15 -7.54
CA ARG A 933 14.02 -5.55 -7.15
C ARG A 933 15.28 -6.15 -7.77
N GLN A 934 15.69 -5.71 -8.97
CA GLN A 934 16.98 -6.10 -9.54
C GLN A 934 18.19 -5.47 -8.81
N ASP A 935 18.08 -4.24 -8.30
CA ASP A 935 19.17 -3.57 -7.57
C ASP A 935 19.30 -4.10 -6.13
N MET A 936 18.19 -4.45 -5.49
CA MET A 936 18.20 -5.18 -4.21
C MET A 936 18.97 -6.49 -4.38
N ALA A 937 18.71 -7.22 -5.46
CA ALA A 937 19.44 -8.44 -5.75
C ALA A 937 20.95 -8.21 -5.93
N VAL A 938 21.38 -7.12 -6.59
CA VAL A 938 22.81 -6.76 -6.73
C VAL A 938 23.47 -6.56 -5.36
N VAL A 939 22.83 -5.83 -4.44
CA VAL A 939 23.41 -5.56 -3.10
C VAL A 939 23.47 -6.84 -2.25
N ILE A 940 22.43 -7.68 -2.28
CA ILE A 940 22.42 -8.97 -1.57
C ILE A 940 23.43 -9.94 -2.19
N ALA A 941 23.55 -9.98 -3.53
CA ALA A 941 24.53 -10.79 -4.24
C ALA A 941 25.98 -10.37 -3.93
N LYS A 942 26.25 -9.07 -3.73
CA LYS A 942 27.55 -8.56 -3.28
C LYS A 942 27.93 -9.00 -1.87
N PHE A 943 26.97 -9.28 -0.99
CA PHE A 943 27.25 -9.99 0.27
C PHE A 943 27.53 -11.49 0.03
N LEU A 944 26.75 -12.15 -0.82
CA LEU A 944 26.97 -13.57 -1.17
C LEU A 944 28.37 -13.78 -1.77
N GLU A 945 28.83 -12.91 -2.68
CA GLU A 945 30.22 -12.89 -3.19
C GLU A 945 31.21 -12.96 -2.03
N LYS A 946 31.05 -12.12 -1.02
CA LYS A 946 32.02 -11.98 0.07
C LYS A 946 31.94 -13.07 1.12
N LYS A 947 30.83 -13.80 1.19
CA LYS A 947 30.72 -15.06 1.95
C LYS A 947 31.36 -16.24 1.20
N HIS A 948 31.54 -16.12 -0.12
CA HIS A 948 32.09 -17.14 -1.03
C HIS A 948 33.37 -16.66 -1.77
N ASP A 949 34.23 -15.89 -1.08
CA ASP A 949 35.55 -15.41 -1.55
C ASP A 949 35.59 -14.74 -2.94
N GLY A 950 34.48 -14.12 -3.34
CA GLY A 950 34.29 -13.38 -4.60
C GLY A 950 33.51 -14.13 -5.66
N ASN A 951 33.03 -15.35 -5.41
CA ASN A 951 32.43 -16.21 -6.42
C ASN A 951 30.90 -16.40 -6.26
N LEU A 952 30.14 -16.12 -7.34
CA LEU A 952 28.70 -16.43 -7.49
C LEU A 952 28.41 -17.46 -8.60
N GLU A 953 29.44 -17.97 -9.29
CA GLU A 953 29.25 -18.88 -10.41
C GLU A 953 28.42 -20.09 -10.00
N GLY A 954 27.36 -20.35 -10.77
CA GLY A 954 26.40 -21.41 -10.48
C GLY A 954 25.18 -21.00 -9.66
N MET A 955 25.21 -19.88 -8.94
CA MET A 955 24.00 -19.39 -8.27
C MET A 955 22.98 -18.81 -9.26
N GLY A 956 23.40 -18.40 -10.47
CA GLY A 956 22.65 -17.44 -11.29
C GLY A 956 22.01 -17.92 -12.60
N LYS A 957 21.53 -19.16 -12.75
CA LYS A 957 21.04 -19.66 -14.06
C LYS A 957 19.65 -20.29 -14.06
N GLY A 958 18.82 -19.84 -15.01
CA GLY A 958 17.60 -20.52 -15.49
C GLY A 958 16.33 -20.34 -14.67
N LEU A 959 16.20 -19.22 -13.96
CA LEU A 959 14.92 -18.75 -13.42
C LEU A 959 14.09 -18.12 -14.55
N VAL A 960 13.18 -18.91 -15.11
CA VAL A 960 12.37 -18.54 -16.29
C VAL A 960 11.12 -17.78 -15.84
N PHE A 961 11.32 -16.56 -15.36
CA PHE A 961 10.22 -15.61 -15.18
C PHE A 961 9.78 -15.05 -16.54
N ALA A 962 8.48 -14.81 -16.72
CA ALA A 962 7.89 -14.34 -17.98
C ALA A 962 8.43 -12.99 -18.45
N ASP A 963 8.92 -12.17 -17.51
CA ASP A 963 9.56 -10.87 -17.69
C ASP A 963 11.08 -10.91 -17.54
N SER A 964 11.73 -12.08 -17.59
CA SER A 964 13.19 -12.18 -17.38
C SER A 964 14.01 -11.39 -18.42
N GLY A 965 13.43 -11.08 -19.58
CA GLY A 965 14.00 -10.18 -20.58
C GLY A 965 14.14 -8.73 -20.11
N ASN A 966 13.31 -8.29 -19.15
CA ASN A 966 13.32 -6.94 -18.58
C ASN A 966 14.40 -6.76 -17.49
N ILE A 967 15.08 -7.83 -17.07
CA ILE A 967 16.20 -7.74 -16.13
C ILE A 967 17.40 -7.09 -16.84
N SER A 968 17.90 -5.98 -16.31
CA SER A 968 19.11 -5.32 -16.82
C SER A 968 20.31 -6.26 -16.72
N GLU A 969 21.16 -6.22 -17.75
CA GLU A 969 22.35 -7.04 -17.88
C GLU A 969 23.23 -7.07 -16.62
N TYR A 970 23.55 -5.91 -16.05
CA TYR A 970 24.36 -5.79 -14.81
C TYR A 970 23.76 -6.49 -13.58
N ALA A 971 22.46 -6.80 -13.59
CA ALA A 971 21.73 -7.36 -12.47
C ALA A 971 21.28 -8.82 -12.71
N ARG A 972 21.43 -9.38 -13.92
CA ARG A 972 20.92 -10.74 -14.25
C ARG A 972 21.50 -11.81 -13.35
N ASP A 973 22.83 -11.84 -13.23
CA ASP A 973 23.52 -12.84 -12.41
C ASP A 973 23.20 -12.67 -10.93
N SER A 974 23.03 -11.43 -10.47
CA SER A 974 22.65 -11.10 -9.09
C SER A 974 21.20 -11.50 -8.77
N VAL A 975 20.23 -11.13 -9.63
CA VAL A 975 18.82 -11.53 -9.54
C VAL A 975 18.70 -13.04 -9.44
N ALA A 976 19.36 -13.76 -10.35
CA ALA A 976 19.29 -15.20 -10.35
C ALA A 976 20.01 -15.81 -9.14
N ALA A 977 21.15 -15.23 -8.69
CA ALA A 977 21.85 -15.68 -7.50
C ALA A 977 20.99 -15.61 -6.24
N VAL A 978 20.37 -14.47 -5.95
CA VAL A 978 19.60 -14.31 -4.69
C VAL A 978 18.27 -15.07 -4.70
N VAL A 979 17.69 -15.31 -5.87
CA VAL A 979 16.48 -16.13 -6.01
C VAL A 979 16.80 -17.63 -5.92
N SER A 980 17.93 -18.11 -6.45
CA SER A 980 18.30 -19.53 -6.31
C SER A 980 18.63 -19.94 -4.88
N GLN A 981 19.19 -19.01 -4.09
CA GLN A 981 19.39 -19.18 -2.64
C GLN A 981 18.07 -19.03 -1.84
N GLY A 982 16.92 -18.85 -2.51
CA GLY A 982 15.59 -18.70 -1.90
C GLY A 982 15.36 -17.38 -1.16
N LEU A 983 16.34 -16.47 -1.19
CA LEU A 983 16.32 -15.19 -0.47
C LEU A 983 15.23 -14.29 -1.07
N MET A 984 15.25 -14.12 -2.40
CA MET A 984 14.14 -13.55 -3.16
C MET A 984 13.26 -14.64 -3.79
N VAL A 985 12.02 -14.28 -4.12
CA VAL A 985 11.06 -15.12 -4.86
C VAL A 985 10.33 -14.27 -5.91
N GLY A 986 9.71 -14.92 -6.89
CA GLY A 986 8.87 -14.25 -7.89
C GLY A 986 7.50 -13.84 -7.35
N LYS A 987 6.82 -13.01 -8.14
CA LYS A 987 5.44 -12.56 -7.95
C LYS A 987 4.46 -13.47 -8.74
N PRO A 988 3.14 -13.40 -8.46
CA PRO A 988 2.11 -14.12 -9.23
C PRO A 988 2.22 -13.90 -10.75
N GLY A 989 1.71 -14.85 -11.54
CA GLY A 989 1.87 -14.84 -13.00
C GLY A 989 3.28 -15.22 -13.49
N ASN A 990 4.12 -15.79 -12.62
CA ASN A 990 5.51 -16.17 -12.91
C ASN A 990 6.39 -14.95 -13.32
N MET A 991 6.28 -13.85 -12.59
CA MET A 991 7.03 -12.61 -12.83
C MET A 991 8.17 -12.46 -11.82
N PHE A 992 9.34 -11.96 -12.22
CA PHE A 992 10.34 -11.48 -11.25
C PHE A 992 10.02 -10.07 -10.79
N ASP A 993 9.45 -9.26 -11.69
CA ASP A 993 9.33 -7.81 -11.60
C ASP A 993 10.69 -7.12 -11.33
N PRO A 994 11.62 -7.10 -12.30
CA PRO A 994 12.94 -6.52 -12.10
C PRO A 994 12.94 -5.00 -11.97
N LYS A 995 11.92 -4.34 -12.52
CA LYS A 995 11.83 -2.87 -12.59
C LYS A 995 10.93 -2.27 -11.52
N GLY A 996 10.00 -3.05 -10.97
CA GLY A 996 9.24 -2.67 -9.80
C GLY A 996 10.14 -2.35 -8.62
N LEU A 997 9.67 -1.39 -7.83
CA LEU A 997 10.34 -0.95 -6.63
C LEU A 997 10.18 -2.02 -5.55
N THR A 998 11.26 -2.25 -4.79
CA THR A 998 11.26 -3.15 -3.64
C THR A 998 10.45 -2.50 -2.52
N THR A 999 9.40 -3.17 -2.03
CA THR A 999 8.68 -2.69 -0.85
C THR A 999 9.44 -3.02 0.44
N ARG A 1000 9.14 -2.31 1.53
CA ARG A 1000 9.74 -2.60 2.85
C ARG A 1000 9.50 -4.04 3.30
N ALA A 1001 8.32 -4.62 3.06
CA ALA A 1001 8.03 -6.04 3.36
C ALA A 1001 8.87 -7.02 2.53
N GLU A 1002 9.08 -6.74 1.24
CA GLU A 1002 9.98 -7.55 0.39
C GLU A 1002 11.42 -7.47 0.89
N ALA A 1003 11.92 -6.26 1.17
CA ALA A 1003 13.27 -6.03 1.65
C ALA A 1003 13.58 -6.77 2.97
N VAL A 1004 12.69 -6.66 3.96
CA VAL A 1004 12.90 -7.32 5.25
C VAL A 1004 12.71 -8.84 5.17
N THR A 1005 11.84 -9.34 4.30
CA THR A 1005 11.75 -10.78 4.01
C THR A 1005 13.08 -11.31 3.47
N VAL A 1006 13.68 -10.61 2.49
CA VAL A 1006 14.96 -10.98 1.88
C VAL A 1006 16.10 -10.92 2.90
N ILE A 1007 16.14 -9.88 3.75
CA ILE A 1007 17.16 -9.73 4.80
C ILE A 1007 16.98 -10.76 5.92
N CYS A 1008 15.74 -11.05 6.34
CA CYS A 1008 15.46 -12.03 7.40
C CYS A 1008 15.78 -13.48 6.96
N LYS A 1009 15.72 -13.74 5.63
CA LYS A 1009 16.28 -14.94 4.99
C LYS A 1009 17.80 -14.89 4.88
N LEU A 1010 18.40 -13.74 4.54
CA LEU A 1010 19.87 -13.55 4.50
C LEU A 1010 20.51 -13.83 5.87
N MET A 1011 19.87 -13.39 6.96
CA MET A 1011 20.32 -13.67 8.33
C MET A 1011 20.17 -15.14 8.75
N LYS A 1012 19.38 -15.94 8.03
CA LYS A 1012 19.24 -17.39 8.25
C LYS A 1012 20.25 -18.19 7.41
N TYR A 1013 20.88 -17.55 6.42
CA TYR A 1013 21.78 -18.15 5.43
C TYR A 1013 23.24 -18.09 5.89
#